data_AF-A0A855X401-F1
#
_entry.id   AF-A0A855X401-F1
#
_cell.length_a   1.000
_cell.length_b   1.000
_cell.length_c   1.000
_cell.angle_alpha   90.00
_cell.angle_beta   90.00
_cell.angle_gamma   90.00
#
_symmetry.space_group_name_H-M   'P 1'
#
loop_
_entity.id
_entity.type
_entity.pdbx_description
1 polymer ?
#
loop_
_entity_poly.entity_id
_entity_poly.type
_entity_poly.pdbx_seq_one_letter_code
_entity_poly.pdbx_strand_id
1 'polypeptide(L)'
;MLLRPTALALLVLLLGTSSTFSGSRSTAQLEPVGSDIRQPLRVNYAASAASACTTGSVTQLFWYIEQWVTGNELYKAYIDPAVGCPNPYPFTINEINMPMHFRKATTMIVSVDVEDVDASNPSCKVPGVMRALSSDYQLTIPASGGYDIWIPLDTPLVVNGPFYAGFFIGTALDTAVNAAIYTDTTRILCRSWNIWDTAVGFVDLANNSFYNFPGRLAMEVNGIAGGSPSQPAPLISLLSPAGGSQIFGATTVWAAETSGSTIIDYVTFEYANGGAYTEFARDYDGDSPLRDGVNAAAPGYGFSANWDISGLPEGTYTIRATVYDSLGRTASATASAYLEPTPPTPRITSPVNGGDICPPQGILMNCADANMQYIQVYRNNATMTYSAGLVALAEHSLGDANGVPGDGNYAAAGEFGDYYCGPAAGAVLAKLWYDRGYTNIMKSGTTLLSITNVAETLATLFSTRALHGTRDEALFAGLKTYAANRGNEFNFDFQRVPSYWSLRTWIEDERRGVILGLSGTPGLYVAVNGFSGWIQPDSSLTVSISDPISGTIHDALCRYQLGSWKLQIGSEWHPVDVMISMTAKTLAISRQLVNTDYSGEDGWGVNLPATGMVENNLYFLRATGRDSSGFSGSTAVLTRFSCAGTYVAGDYNSDGSTDLADLFVLIDFIGGTGYAPDGGARRADANCDNYVNVADIVYYMNYLFGIAATPCR
;
A
#
# COMPACT_ATOMS: atom_id res chain seq x y z
N MET A 1 -10.36 -23.83 -10.36
CA MET A 1 -11.15 -24.11 -11.58
C MET A 1 -11.61 -22.76 -12.13
N LEU A 2 -11.10 -22.38 -13.31
CA LEU A 2 -11.47 -21.22 -14.15
C LEU A 2 -11.09 -19.80 -13.66
N LEU A 3 -9.83 -19.42 -13.90
CA LEU A 3 -9.39 -18.02 -14.07
C LEU A 3 -10.02 -17.46 -15.37
N ARG A 4 -10.67 -16.30 -15.31
CA ARG A 4 -11.20 -15.56 -16.47
C ARG A 4 -10.12 -14.61 -17.03
N PRO A 5 -9.83 -14.61 -18.34
CA PRO A 5 -8.78 -13.79 -18.95
C PRO A 5 -9.35 -12.44 -19.44
N THR A 6 -8.84 -11.32 -18.92
CA THR A 6 -9.24 -9.96 -19.33
C THR A 6 -8.18 -9.22 -20.16
N ALA A 7 -7.06 -9.85 -20.52
CA ALA A 7 -6.09 -9.31 -21.48
C ALA A 7 -6.27 -9.83 -22.92
N LEU A 8 -7.23 -10.75 -23.13
CA LEU A 8 -7.40 -11.45 -24.41
C LEU A 8 -8.50 -10.87 -25.31
N ALA A 9 -9.36 -9.97 -24.80
CA ALA A 9 -10.54 -9.52 -25.55
C ALA A 9 -10.19 -8.62 -26.75
N LEU A 10 -9.05 -7.93 -26.73
CA LEU A 10 -8.52 -7.23 -27.90
C LEU A 10 -7.68 -8.13 -28.82
N LEU A 11 -7.23 -9.29 -28.32
CA LEU A 11 -6.36 -10.22 -29.05
C LEU A 11 -7.15 -11.24 -29.91
N VAL A 12 -8.45 -11.43 -29.66
CA VAL A 12 -9.28 -12.42 -30.41
C VAL A 12 -9.72 -11.90 -31.79
N LEU A 13 -9.61 -10.60 -32.09
CA LEU A 13 -9.88 -10.09 -33.45
C LEU A 13 -8.70 -10.23 -34.43
N LEU A 14 -7.56 -10.80 -34.00
CA LEU A 14 -6.38 -11.07 -34.85
C LEU A 14 -6.37 -12.48 -35.47
N LEU A 15 -7.40 -13.29 -35.26
CA LEU A 15 -7.55 -14.60 -35.92
C LEU A 15 -8.31 -14.47 -37.25
N GLY A 16 -7.69 -13.77 -38.19
CA GLY A 16 -8.19 -13.62 -39.54
C GLY A 16 -7.06 -13.27 -40.49
N THR A 17 -6.37 -14.31 -40.98
CA THR A 17 -5.28 -14.27 -41.97
C THR A 17 -3.94 -13.74 -41.45
N SER A 18 -3.03 -14.68 -41.18
CA SER A 18 -1.60 -14.45 -41.10
C SER A 18 -1.08 -13.97 -42.46
N SER A 19 -0.89 -12.65 -42.61
CA SER A 19 0.06 -12.12 -43.57
C SER A 19 1.13 -11.37 -42.80
N THR A 20 2.30 -12.01 -42.66
CA THR A 20 3.53 -11.41 -42.17
C THR A 20 3.90 -10.21 -43.06
N PHE A 21 3.68 -8.99 -42.58
CA PHE A 21 4.20 -7.77 -43.18
C PHE A 21 5.01 -7.00 -42.13
N SER A 22 6.20 -7.52 -41.82
CA SER A 22 7.26 -6.70 -41.22
C SER A 22 7.88 -5.87 -42.35
N GLY A 23 7.35 -4.68 -42.58
CA GLY A 23 8.03 -3.68 -43.42
C GLY A 23 9.36 -3.29 -42.77
N SER A 24 10.43 -3.16 -43.57
CA SER A 24 11.73 -2.73 -43.08
C SER A 24 11.66 -1.27 -42.59
N ARG A 25 11.50 -1.04 -41.28
CA ARG A 25 11.42 0.31 -40.67
C ARG A 25 12.74 1.11 -40.69
N SER A 26 13.82 0.50 -41.17
CA SER A 26 15.15 1.13 -41.30
C SER A 26 15.22 2.21 -42.39
N THR A 27 14.14 2.43 -43.15
CA THR A 27 14.06 3.43 -44.22
C THR A 27 13.38 4.74 -43.81
N ALA A 28 13.10 4.95 -42.52
CA ALA A 28 12.43 6.16 -42.03
C ALA A 28 13.20 7.43 -42.43
N GLN A 29 12.46 8.43 -42.93
CA GLN A 29 13.03 9.69 -43.42
C GLN A 29 12.42 10.87 -42.68
N LEU A 30 13.28 11.82 -42.31
CA LEU A 30 12.91 13.02 -41.59
C LEU A 30 12.64 14.14 -42.59
N GLU A 31 11.44 14.71 -42.59
CA GLU A 31 11.09 15.85 -43.44
C GLU A 31 10.61 17.03 -42.57
N PRO A 32 11.06 18.27 -42.84
CA PRO A 32 10.60 19.45 -42.11
C PRO A 32 9.14 19.78 -42.46
N VAL A 33 8.37 20.17 -41.44
CA VAL A 33 6.95 20.53 -41.59
C VAL A 33 6.71 21.73 -42.52
N GLY A 34 7.72 22.58 -42.76
CA GLY A 34 7.71 23.57 -43.84
C GLY A 34 6.45 24.47 -43.85
N SER A 35 5.73 24.47 -44.98
CA SER A 35 4.46 25.22 -45.19
C SER A 35 3.22 24.32 -45.13
N ASP A 36 3.32 23.16 -44.49
CA ASP A 36 2.26 22.17 -44.44
C ASP A 36 1.08 22.66 -43.58
N ILE A 37 -0.02 23.02 -44.24
CA ILE A 37 -1.25 23.47 -43.59
C ILE A 37 -2.10 22.23 -43.32
N ARG A 38 -2.28 21.90 -42.03
CA ARG A 38 -3.11 20.76 -41.60
C ARG A 38 -4.59 21.08 -41.78
N GLN A 39 -5.32 20.17 -42.41
CA GLN A 39 -6.77 20.25 -42.56
C GLN A 39 -7.47 19.44 -41.47
N PRO A 40 -8.50 19.97 -40.79
CA PRO A 40 -9.24 19.20 -39.80
C PRO A 40 -10.07 18.11 -40.49
N LEU A 41 -9.86 16.86 -40.08
CA LEU A 41 -10.68 15.71 -40.43
C LEU A 41 -11.30 15.18 -39.14
N ARG A 42 -12.54 15.59 -38.87
CA ARG A 42 -13.22 15.31 -37.60
C ARG A 42 -14.46 14.46 -37.84
N VAL A 43 -14.53 13.31 -37.19
CA VAL A 43 -15.72 12.45 -37.22
C VAL A 43 -16.83 13.15 -36.45
N ASN A 44 -18.06 13.16 -37.00
CA ASN A 44 -19.21 13.92 -36.49
C ASN A 44 -19.32 13.91 -34.96
N TYR A 45 -18.97 15.04 -34.33
CA TYR A 45 -19.12 15.28 -32.91
C TYR A 45 -20.29 16.24 -32.69
N ALA A 46 -21.25 15.85 -31.84
CA ALA A 46 -22.27 16.76 -31.34
C ALA A 46 -21.60 17.68 -30.31
N ALA A 47 -21.06 18.82 -30.77
CA ALA A 47 -20.43 19.78 -29.88
C ALA A 47 -21.38 20.23 -28.76
N SER A 48 -21.04 19.92 -27.51
CA SER A 48 -21.71 20.52 -26.36
C SER A 48 -21.21 21.95 -26.16
N ALA A 49 -22.08 22.85 -25.71
CA ALA A 49 -21.83 24.29 -25.56
C ALA A 49 -20.89 24.67 -24.39
N ALA A 50 -20.13 23.70 -23.83
CA ALA A 50 -19.16 23.95 -22.77
C ALA A 50 -17.82 24.45 -23.34
N SER A 51 -17.08 25.23 -22.55
CA SER A 51 -15.75 25.76 -22.91
C SER A 51 -14.73 24.62 -23.03
N ALA A 52 -14.72 23.94 -24.18
CA ALA A 52 -13.76 22.89 -24.48
C ALA A 52 -12.33 23.45 -24.54
N CYS A 53 -11.39 22.74 -23.94
CA CYS A 53 -9.96 23.02 -23.97
C CYS A 53 -9.23 21.93 -24.76
N THR A 54 -8.22 22.34 -25.53
CA THR A 54 -7.36 21.42 -26.31
C THR A 54 -5.93 21.50 -25.76
N THR A 55 -5.34 20.35 -25.50
CA THR A 55 -3.97 20.18 -24.99
C THR A 55 -3.33 18.97 -25.69
N GLY A 56 -2.01 18.86 -25.68
CA GLY A 56 -1.33 17.79 -26.42
C GLY A 56 0.04 17.41 -25.86
N SER A 57 0.62 16.38 -26.44
CA SER A 57 1.94 15.86 -26.06
C SER A 57 3.09 16.80 -26.45
N VAL A 58 2.84 17.70 -27.41
CA VAL A 58 3.78 18.69 -27.95
C VAL A 58 3.07 20.01 -28.21
N THR A 59 3.82 21.12 -28.19
CA THR A 59 3.30 22.48 -28.45
C THR A 59 3.67 23.03 -29.81
N GLN A 60 4.66 22.43 -30.48
CA GLN A 60 5.14 22.82 -31.81
C GLN A 60 5.57 21.58 -32.58
N LEU A 61 5.22 21.54 -33.87
CA LEU A 61 5.62 20.48 -34.79
C LEU A 61 6.82 20.93 -35.62
N PHE A 62 7.82 20.08 -35.74
CA PHE A 62 9.05 20.38 -36.49
C PHE A 62 9.28 19.42 -37.65
N TRP A 63 8.97 18.14 -37.44
CA TRP A 63 9.23 17.08 -38.42
C TRP A 63 7.99 16.23 -38.63
N TYR A 64 7.90 15.61 -39.81
CA TYR A 64 7.11 14.39 -39.98
C TYR A 64 8.02 13.24 -40.44
N ILE A 65 7.72 12.03 -39.96
CA ILE A 65 8.52 10.83 -40.20
C ILE A 65 7.88 10.01 -41.34
N GLU A 66 8.47 10.10 -42.52
CA GLU A 66 8.07 9.31 -43.68
C GLU A 66 8.60 7.88 -43.62
N GLN A 67 8.00 6.98 -44.40
CA GLN A 67 8.42 5.58 -44.56
C GLN A 67 8.45 4.78 -43.24
N TRP A 68 7.75 5.26 -42.21
CA TRP A 68 7.60 4.58 -40.92
C TRP A 68 6.23 3.93 -40.76
N VAL A 69 5.16 4.66 -41.08
CA VAL A 69 3.77 4.22 -40.88
C VAL A 69 3.42 3.16 -41.92
N THR A 70 2.99 1.99 -41.45
CA THR A 70 2.64 0.84 -42.31
C THR A 70 1.19 0.40 -42.14
N GLY A 71 0.53 0.84 -41.07
CA GLY A 71 -0.80 0.36 -40.68
C GLY A 71 -0.75 -0.94 -39.86
N ASN A 72 -1.90 -1.33 -39.32
CA ASN A 72 -2.04 -2.36 -38.27
C ASN A 72 -1.15 -2.07 -37.04
N GLU A 73 -1.18 -0.83 -36.57
CA GLU A 73 -0.28 -0.36 -35.51
C GLU A 73 -0.96 0.64 -34.58
N LEU A 74 -0.55 0.62 -33.31
CA LEU A 74 -1.03 1.48 -32.24
C LEU A 74 0.08 2.44 -31.83
N TYR A 75 -0.21 3.73 -31.85
CA TYR A 75 0.67 4.76 -31.33
C TYR A 75 0.15 5.26 -29.99
N LYS A 76 1.05 5.63 -29.08
CA LYS A 76 0.69 6.27 -27.80
C LYS A 76 1.56 7.45 -27.47
N ALA A 77 0.96 8.49 -26.90
CA ALA A 77 1.66 9.66 -26.40
C ALA A 77 1.19 10.01 -24.98
N TYR A 78 2.15 10.37 -24.14
CA TYR A 78 1.87 10.90 -22.80
C TYR A 78 1.32 12.32 -22.90
N ILE A 79 0.17 12.57 -22.26
CA ILE A 79 -0.49 13.88 -22.25
C ILE A 79 -0.81 14.27 -20.82
N ASP A 80 -0.53 15.53 -20.50
CA ASP A 80 -0.87 16.16 -19.24
C ASP A 80 -1.71 17.42 -19.52
N PRO A 81 -3.04 17.35 -19.30
CA PRO A 81 -3.91 18.52 -19.44
C PRO A 81 -3.43 19.78 -18.72
N ALA A 82 -2.68 19.69 -17.62
CA ALA A 82 -2.22 20.86 -16.86
C ALA A 82 -1.21 21.72 -17.61
N VAL A 83 -0.61 21.19 -18.68
CA VAL A 83 0.34 21.93 -19.53
C VAL A 83 -0.38 22.93 -20.44
N GLY A 84 -1.58 22.59 -20.92
CA GLY A 84 -2.30 23.37 -21.94
C GLY A 84 -3.62 23.99 -21.49
N CYS A 85 -4.20 23.48 -20.40
CA CYS A 85 -5.53 23.87 -19.92
C CYS A 85 -5.43 24.37 -18.47
N PRO A 86 -5.90 25.60 -18.14
CA PRO A 86 -5.93 26.09 -16.77
C PRO A 86 -6.88 25.27 -15.89
N ASN A 87 -6.41 24.79 -14.73
CA ASN A 87 -7.17 23.98 -13.76
C ASN A 87 -7.98 22.85 -14.42
N PRO A 88 -7.30 21.94 -15.14
CA PRO A 88 -7.96 21.07 -16.09
C PRO A 88 -8.73 19.92 -15.44
N TYR A 89 -8.38 19.50 -14.22
CA TYR A 89 -8.87 18.25 -13.64
C TYR A 89 -9.99 18.46 -12.62
N PRO A 90 -11.04 17.62 -12.62
CA PRO A 90 -11.37 16.59 -13.60
C PRO A 90 -11.47 17.10 -15.04
N PHE A 91 -10.79 16.40 -15.94
CA PHE A 91 -10.77 16.67 -17.37
C PHE A 91 -11.59 15.60 -18.07
N THR A 92 -12.68 15.99 -18.73
CA THR A 92 -13.51 15.07 -19.50
C THR A 92 -13.01 15.00 -20.93
N ILE A 93 -12.30 13.94 -21.28
CA ILE A 93 -11.77 13.67 -22.63
C ILE A 93 -12.94 13.29 -23.54
N ASN A 94 -13.10 14.02 -24.65
CA ASN A 94 -14.14 13.74 -25.64
C ASN A 94 -13.56 13.08 -26.88
N GLU A 95 -12.40 13.54 -27.33
CA GLU A 95 -11.79 13.11 -28.60
C GLU A 95 -10.27 13.26 -28.56
N ILE A 96 -9.62 12.46 -29.38
CA ILE A 96 -8.17 12.39 -29.53
C ILE A 96 -7.82 12.70 -30.98
N ASN A 97 -6.79 13.50 -31.18
CA ASN A 97 -6.20 13.82 -32.47
C ASN A 97 -4.80 13.25 -32.58
N MET A 98 -4.53 12.60 -33.70
CA MET A 98 -3.17 12.37 -34.17
C MET A 98 -2.99 13.07 -35.51
N PRO A 99 -2.20 14.16 -35.57
CA PRO A 99 -1.87 14.77 -36.83
C PRO A 99 -1.05 13.82 -37.70
N MET A 100 -1.37 13.76 -38.99
CA MET A 100 -0.70 12.89 -39.97
C MET A 100 -0.54 13.58 -41.32
N HIS A 101 0.56 13.30 -42.02
CA HIS A 101 0.81 13.76 -43.40
C HIS A 101 0.66 12.59 -44.38
N PHE A 102 0.11 12.86 -45.57
CA PHE A 102 -0.05 11.87 -46.63
C PHE A 102 0.42 12.41 -47.97
N ARG A 103 1.06 11.57 -48.79
CA ARG A 103 1.46 11.91 -50.17
C ARG A 103 0.39 11.59 -51.21
N LYS A 104 -0.61 10.78 -50.86
CA LYS A 104 -1.75 10.42 -51.74
C LYS A 104 -3.04 10.23 -50.95
N ALA A 105 -4.16 10.31 -51.66
CA ALA A 105 -5.45 9.92 -51.11
C ALA A 105 -5.45 8.44 -50.69
N THR A 106 -6.10 8.14 -49.57
CA THR A 106 -6.22 6.78 -49.04
C THR A 106 -7.49 6.64 -48.21
N THR A 107 -7.87 5.41 -47.90
CA THR A 107 -8.89 5.11 -46.89
C THR A 107 -8.23 4.34 -45.75
N MET A 108 -8.60 4.65 -44.52
CA MET A 108 -8.04 3.99 -43.34
C MET A 108 -9.11 3.75 -42.27
N ILE A 109 -8.95 2.69 -41.50
CA ILE A 109 -9.75 2.43 -40.30
C ILE A 109 -8.93 2.86 -39.10
N VAL A 110 -9.51 3.65 -38.22
CA VAL A 110 -8.85 4.16 -37.02
C VAL A 110 -9.75 4.06 -35.80
N SER A 111 -9.13 3.92 -34.63
CA SER A 111 -9.78 4.03 -33.33
C SER A 111 -8.80 4.63 -32.32
N VAL A 112 -9.31 5.10 -31.18
CA VAL A 112 -8.50 5.76 -30.15
C VAL A 112 -8.80 5.17 -28.78
N ASP A 113 -7.79 5.17 -27.92
CA ASP A 113 -7.90 4.66 -26.55
C ASP A 113 -7.23 5.60 -25.55
N VAL A 114 -7.61 5.44 -24.28
CA VAL A 114 -6.98 6.11 -23.15
C VAL A 114 -6.56 5.07 -22.13
N GLU A 115 -5.31 5.17 -21.69
CA GLU A 115 -4.73 4.29 -20.67
C GLU A 115 -4.15 5.11 -19.51
N ASP A 116 -4.20 4.52 -18.31
CA ASP A 116 -3.54 5.06 -17.13
C ASP A 116 -2.02 5.11 -17.33
N VAL A 117 -1.35 5.91 -16.49
CA VAL A 117 0.12 5.94 -16.44
C VAL A 117 0.60 4.94 -15.40
N ASP A 118 1.24 3.86 -15.83
CA ASP A 118 1.95 2.96 -14.92
C ASP A 118 3.27 3.60 -14.49
N ALA A 119 3.34 3.98 -13.21
CA ALA A 119 4.48 4.60 -12.57
C ALA A 119 5.28 3.64 -11.66
N SER A 120 5.07 2.33 -11.78
CA SER A 120 5.80 1.30 -11.02
C SER A 120 7.32 1.42 -11.18
N ASN A 121 7.79 1.91 -12.33
CA ASN A 121 9.16 2.36 -12.54
C ASN A 121 9.23 3.90 -12.58
N PRO A 122 9.80 4.57 -11.55
CA PRO A 122 9.89 6.03 -11.51
C PRO A 122 10.70 6.64 -12.66
N SER A 123 11.64 5.87 -13.22
CA SER A 123 12.53 6.33 -14.31
C SER A 123 11.91 6.20 -15.70
N CYS A 124 10.81 5.45 -15.84
CA CYS A 124 10.15 5.20 -17.12
C CYS A 124 8.67 4.90 -16.88
N LYS A 125 7.84 5.94 -17.01
CA LYS A 125 6.38 5.81 -16.89
C LYS A 125 5.82 5.22 -18.18
N VAL A 126 5.19 4.05 -18.12
CA VAL A 126 4.71 3.32 -19.31
C VAL A 126 3.18 3.34 -19.39
N PRO A 127 2.58 3.01 -20.54
CA PRO A 127 1.13 2.84 -20.65
C PRO A 127 0.64 1.69 -19.75
N GLY A 128 -0.42 1.95 -18.99
CA GLY A 128 -0.98 1.07 -17.96
C GLY A 128 -2.31 0.42 -18.34
N VAL A 129 -3.29 0.49 -17.43
CA VAL A 129 -4.62 -0.12 -17.64
C VAL A 129 -5.45 0.75 -18.58
N MET A 130 -6.11 0.12 -19.58
CA MET A 130 -7.03 0.81 -20.48
C MET A 130 -8.32 1.23 -19.76
N ARG A 131 -8.69 2.50 -19.97
CA ARG A 131 -9.82 3.17 -19.32
C ARG A 131 -10.96 3.51 -20.27
N ALA A 132 -10.64 3.84 -21.51
CA ALA A 132 -11.63 4.13 -22.55
C ALA A 132 -11.12 3.71 -23.92
N LEU A 133 -12.07 3.44 -24.82
CA LEU A 133 -11.84 3.02 -26.19
C LEU A 133 -12.95 3.62 -27.06
N SER A 134 -12.64 3.90 -28.33
CA SER A 134 -13.62 4.23 -29.36
C SER A 134 -13.95 3.01 -30.23
N SER A 135 -15.10 3.07 -30.88
CA SER A 135 -15.43 2.25 -32.03
C SER A 135 -14.45 2.51 -33.18
N ASP A 136 -14.41 1.58 -34.13
CA ASP A 136 -13.62 1.74 -35.35
C ASP A 136 -14.31 2.68 -36.34
N TYR A 137 -13.57 3.67 -36.83
CA TYR A 137 -14.04 4.66 -37.79
C TYR A 137 -13.31 4.51 -39.11
N GLN A 138 -14.07 4.34 -40.20
CA GLN A 138 -13.53 4.37 -41.55
C GLN A 138 -13.45 5.82 -42.06
N LEU A 139 -12.24 6.27 -42.37
CA LEU A 139 -11.93 7.61 -42.86
C LEU A 139 -11.43 7.59 -44.30
N THR A 140 -11.73 8.64 -45.05
CA THR A 140 -11.17 8.88 -46.39
C THR A 140 -10.30 10.13 -46.36
N ILE A 141 -9.01 9.97 -46.62
CA ILE A 141 -8.06 11.05 -46.87
C ILE A 141 -8.21 11.48 -48.34
N PRO A 142 -8.67 12.71 -48.61
CA PRO A 142 -9.11 13.08 -49.96
C PRO A 142 -7.96 13.39 -50.94
N ALA A 143 -6.82 13.88 -50.44
CA ALA A 143 -5.68 14.29 -51.24
C ALA A 143 -4.38 14.29 -50.41
N SER A 144 -3.24 14.54 -51.06
CA SER A 144 -1.97 14.76 -50.37
C SER A 144 -2.00 16.01 -49.48
N GLY A 145 -1.41 15.94 -48.29
CA GLY A 145 -1.29 17.04 -47.34
C GLY A 145 -1.29 16.58 -45.89
N GLY A 146 -1.11 17.52 -44.97
CA GLY A 146 -1.30 17.32 -43.53
C GLY A 146 -2.78 17.34 -43.11
N TYR A 147 -3.15 16.51 -42.15
CA TYR A 147 -4.49 16.44 -41.58
C TYR A 147 -4.44 16.32 -40.05
N ASP A 148 -5.33 17.03 -39.36
CA ASP A 148 -5.64 16.82 -37.94
C ASP A 148 -6.82 15.86 -37.84
N ILE A 149 -6.54 14.60 -37.51
CA ILE A 149 -7.52 13.52 -37.51
C ILE A 149 -8.11 13.35 -36.11
N TRP A 150 -9.29 13.92 -35.90
CA TRP A 150 -10.01 13.91 -34.61
C TRP A 150 -11.01 12.76 -34.54
N ILE A 151 -10.80 11.84 -33.59
CA ILE A 151 -11.66 10.69 -33.32
C ILE A 151 -12.28 10.79 -31.92
N PRO A 152 -13.61 10.71 -31.79
CA PRO A 152 -14.28 10.72 -30.49
C PRO A 152 -14.17 9.37 -29.77
N LEU A 153 -14.16 9.41 -28.43
CA LEU A 153 -14.38 8.23 -27.59
C LEU A 153 -15.86 7.82 -27.63
N ASP A 154 -16.14 6.53 -27.47
CA ASP A 154 -17.54 6.04 -27.42
C ASP A 154 -18.28 6.57 -26.19
N THR A 155 -17.55 6.77 -25.10
CA THR A 155 -18.04 7.42 -23.89
C THR A 155 -16.96 8.38 -23.41
N PRO A 156 -17.30 9.67 -23.16
CA PRO A 156 -16.35 10.61 -22.60
C PRO A 156 -15.74 10.08 -21.29
N LEU A 157 -14.43 10.23 -21.13
CA LEU A 157 -13.70 9.73 -19.96
C LEU A 157 -13.26 10.88 -19.08
N VAL A 158 -13.59 10.82 -17.79
CA VAL A 158 -13.08 11.77 -16.79
C VAL A 158 -11.74 11.27 -16.26
N VAL A 159 -10.72 12.14 -16.29
CA VAL A 159 -9.40 11.87 -15.71
C VAL A 159 -9.03 12.96 -14.70
N ASN A 160 -8.31 12.58 -13.63
CA ASN A 160 -7.82 13.49 -12.59
C ASN A 160 -6.28 13.67 -12.61
N GLY A 161 -5.63 13.19 -13.67
CA GLY A 161 -4.18 13.28 -13.82
C GLY A 161 -3.73 12.98 -15.24
N PRO A 162 -2.41 12.94 -15.48
CA PRO A 162 -1.85 12.63 -16.79
C PRO A 162 -2.19 11.21 -17.25
N PHE A 163 -2.26 11.01 -18.56
CA PHE A 163 -2.65 9.74 -19.17
C PHE A 163 -1.89 9.47 -20.47
N TYR A 164 -2.02 8.26 -21.01
CA TYR A 164 -1.60 7.93 -22.36
C TYR A 164 -2.80 7.96 -23.31
N ALA A 165 -2.75 8.84 -24.29
CA ALA A 165 -3.66 8.81 -25.43
C ALA A 165 -3.08 7.87 -26.48
N GLY A 166 -3.90 6.99 -27.05
CA GLY A 166 -3.48 6.16 -28.17
C GLY A 166 -4.37 6.28 -29.39
N PHE A 167 -3.75 5.95 -30.53
CA PHE A 167 -4.33 6.08 -31.85
C PHE A 167 -3.95 4.85 -32.67
N PHE A 168 -4.94 4.02 -32.98
CA PHE A 168 -4.80 2.80 -33.73
C PHE A 168 -5.10 3.04 -35.20
N ILE A 169 -4.24 2.50 -36.07
CA ILE A 169 -4.45 2.45 -37.51
C ILE A 169 -4.68 0.98 -37.87
N GLY A 170 -5.93 0.58 -38.07
CA GLY A 170 -6.34 -0.80 -38.30
C GLY A 170 -6.29 -1.28 -39.75
N THR A 171 -5.87 -0.41 -40.67
CA THR A 171 -5.69 -0.75 -42.10
C THR A 171 -4.23 -0.72 -42.48
N ALA A 172 -3.74 -1.75 -43.14
CA ALA A 172 -2.46 -1.70 -43.85
C ALA A 172 -2.49 -0.60 -44.92
N LEU A 173 -1.45 0.23 -44.94
CA LEU A 173 -1.33 1.37 -45.86
C LEU A 173 -0.31 1.07 -46.95
N ASP A 174 -0.65 1.42 -48.19
CA ASP A 174 0.28 1.31 -49.32
C ASP A 174 1.47 2.25 -49.09
N THR A 175 2.70 1.74 -49.21
CA THR A 175 3.95 2.53 -49.16
C THR A 175 3.95 3.76 -50.07
N ALA A 176 3.19 3.76 -51.17
CA ALA A 176 3.05 4.87 -52.09
C ALA A 176 2.14 6.00 -51.55
N VAL A 177 1.33 5.74 -50.51
CA VAL A 177 0.58 6.76 -49.77
C VAL A 177 1.52 7.56 -48.87
N ASN A 178 2.57 6.91 -48.36
CA ASN A 178 3.58 7.50 -47.47
C ASN A 178 2.91 8.30 -46.35
N ALA A 179 2.12 7.60 -45.53
CA ALA A 179 1.57 8.16 -44.32
C ALA A 179 2.72 8.45 -43.35
N ALA A 180 2.69 9.63 -42.73
CA ALA A 180 3.74 10.09 -41.84
C ALA A 180 3.14 10.72 -40.59
N ILE A 181 3.83 10.54 -39.47
CA ILE A 181 3.46 11.07 -38.15
C ILE A 181 4.35 12.24 -37.78
N TYR A 182 3.79 13.23 -37.08
CA TYR A 182 4.53 14.42 -36.70
C TYR A 182 5.26 14.27 -35.36
N THR A 183 6.37 14.97 -35.22
CA THR A 183 7.13 15.06 -33.97
C THR A 183 7.63 16.49 -33.70
N ASP A 184 7.95 16.75 -32.44
CA ASP A 184 8.78 17.90 -32.06
C ASP A 184 10.28 17.60 -32.22
N THR A 185 11.13 18.44 -31.61
CA THR A 185 12.60 18.27 -31.55
C THR A 185 13.10 17.78 -30.18
N THR A 186 12.21 17.57 -29.21
CA THR A 186 12.59 17.29 -27.83
C THR A 186 12.53 15.80 -27.57
N ARG A 187 13.68 15.15 -27.63
CA ARG A 187 13.79 13.72 -27.34
C ARG A 187 13.66 13.44 -25.85
N ILE A 188 12.54 12.84 -25.45
CA ILE A 188 12.30 12.37 -24.08
C ILE A 188 11.94 10.89 -24.14
N LEU A 189 12.65 10.07 -23.36
CA LEU A 189 12.40 8.64 -23.26
C LEU A 189 11.07 8.37 -22.55
N CYS A 190 10.45 7.23 -22.87
CA CYS A 190 9.22 6.77 -22.22
C CYS A 190 8.07 7.78 -22.30
N ARG A 191 7.91 8.42 -23.46
CA ARG A 191 6.82 9.39 -23.72
C ARG A 191 6.02 9.09 -24.98
N SER A 192 6.62 8.39 -25.92
CA SER A 192 6.03 8.11 -27.22
C SER A 192 6.30 6.67 -27.56
N TRP A 193 5.23 5.91 -27.74
CA TRP A 193 5.30 4.46 -27.92
C TRP A 193 4.63 4.06 -29.22
N ASN A 194 5.07 2.94 -29.77
CA ASN A 194 4.39 2.31 -30.88
C ASN A 194 4.41 0.78 -30.71
N ILE A 195 3.28 0.16 -31.04
CA ILE A 195 3.14 -1.30 -31.14
C ILE A 195 2.67 -1.60 -32.56
N TRP A 196 3.40 -2.46 -33.23
CA TRP A 196 3.06 -2.96 -34.58
C TRP A 196 3.20 -4.47 -34.70
N ASP A 197 3.84 -5.09 -33.72
CA ASP A 197 3.98 -6.53 -33.60
C ASP A 197 3.75 -6.90 -32.14
N THR A 198 2.72 -7.70 -31.89
CA THR A 198 2.37 -8.20 -30.56
C THR A 198 3.47 -9.05 -29.93
N ALA A 199 4.40 -9.62 -30.71
CA ALA A 199 5.55 -10.35 -30.21
C ALA A 199 6.69 -9.43 -29.70
N VAL A 200 6.77 -8.19 -30.22
CA VAL A 200 7.75 -7.19 -29.80
C VAL A 200 7.21 -6.35 -28.65
N GLY A 201 5.90 -6.09 -28.62
CA GLY A 201 5.25 -5.28 -27.60
C GLY A 201 5.51 -3.79 -27.77
N PHE A 202 5.48 -3.03 -26.66
CA PHE A 202 5.70 -1.57 -26.68
C PHE A 202 7.15 -1.22 -27.02
N VAL A 203 7.34 -0.45 -28.09
CA VAL A 203 8.64 0.11 -28.46
C VAL A 203 8.68 1.61 -28.19
N ASP A 204 9.68 2.06 -27.46
CA ASP A 204 9.94 3.49 -27.23
C ASP A 204 10.45 4.10 -28.55
N LEU A 205 9.68 5.03 -29.12
CA LEU A 205 10.04 5.72 -30.36
C LEU A 205 11.33 6.54 -30.20
N ALA A 206 11.63 7.00 -28.99
CA ALA A 206 12.85 7.73 -28.70
C ALA A 206 14.05 6.83 -28.40
N ASN A 207 13.91 5.52 -28.19
CA ASN A 207 15.02 4.61 -27.88
C ASN A 207 14.77 3.17 -28.34
N ASN A 208 15.09 2.89 -29.60
CA ASN A 208 14.97 1.57 -30.20
C ASN A 208 16.06 1.31 -31.26
N SER A 209 16.17 0.06 -31.69
CA SER A 209 17.19 -0.41 -32.65
C SER A 209 16.82 -0.18 -34.13
N PHE A 210 15.60 0.31 -34.42
CA PHE A 210 15.10 0.51 -35.78
C PHE A 210 15.35 1.94 -36.25
N TYR A 211 14.78 2.91 -35.55
CA TYR A 211 14.93 4.33 -35.81
C TYR A 211 14.57 5.15 -34.55
N ASN A 212 15.52 5.96 -34.08
CA ASN A 212 15.30 6.82 -32.92
C ASN A 212 14.70 8.15 -33.38
N PHE A 213 13.48 8.41 -32.94
CA PHE A 213 12.75 9.63 -33.28
C PHE A 213 13.49 10.84 -32.67
N PRO A 214 13.55 11.97 -33.41
CA PRO A 214 14.23 13.17 -32.94
C PRO A 214 13.47 13.87 -31.81
N GLY A 215 12.20 13.55 -31.62
CA GLY A 215 11.33 14.15 -30.63
C GLY A 215 10.12 13.29 -30.29
N ARG A 216 9.21 13.86 -29.50
CA ARG A 216 7.97 13.23 -29.07
C ARG A 216 6.96 13.17 -30.20
N LEU A 217 6.23 12.07 -30.27
CA LEU A 217 5.05 11.91 -31.13
C LEU A 217 4.01 12.99 -30.78
N ALA A 218 3.50 13.65 -31.82
CA ALA A 218 2.41 14.60 -31.68
C ALA A 218 1.06 13.90 -31.56
N MET A 219 0.37 14.14 -30.46
CA MET A 219 -1.04 13.83 -30.25
C MET A 219 -1.67 14.95 -29.44
N GLU A 220 -2.95 15.20 -29.69
CA GLU A 220 -3.73 16.23 -29.02
C GLU A 220 -5.02 15.61 -28.50
N VAL A 221 -5.61 16.22 -27.47
CA VAL A 221 -6.89 15.82 -26.89
C VAL A 221 -7.75 17.06 -26.73
N ASN A 222 -9.03 16.89 -26.98
CA ASN A 222 -10.03 17.90 -26.70
C ASN A 222 -10.96 17.39 -25.61
N GLY A 223 -11.19 18.23 -24.61
CA GLY A 223 -12.01 17.88 -23.47
C GLY A 223 -12.56 19.08 -22.75
N ILE A 224 -13.37 18.83 -21.74
CA ILE A 224 -13.96 19.87 -20.89
C ILE A 224 -13.22 19.84 -19.56
N ALA A 225 -12.54 20.95 -19.24
CA ALA A 225 -12.03 21.23 -17.90
C ALA A 225 -13.18 21.76 -17.03
N GLY A 226 -13.27 21.34 -15.77
CA GLY A 226 -14.35 21.80 -14.89
C GLY A 226 -15.54 20.85 -14.83
N GLY A 227 -15.86 20.37 -13.63
CA GLY A 227 -17.14 19.72 -13.37
C GLY A 227 -18.30 20.72 -13.25
N SER A 228 -19.54 20.22 -13.16
CA SER A 228 -20.73 21.08 -13.04
C SER A 228 -20.66 22.02 -11.81
N PRO A 229 -21.05 23.31 -11.92
CA PRO A 229 -21.13 24.23 -10.77
C PRO A 229 -22.13 23.80 -9.69
N SER A 230 -22.93 22.75 -9.93
CA SER A 230 -23.84 22.14 -8.94
C SER A 230 -23.14 21.26 -7.90
N GLN A 231 -21.82 21.03 -8.02
CA GLN A 231 -21.08 20.21 -7.06
C GLN A 231 -20.88 20.94 -5.73
N PRO A 232 -20.90 20.24 -4.58
CA PRO A 232 -20.54 20.80 -3.28
C PRO A 232 -19.20 21.55 -3.33
N ALA A 233 -19.06 22.62 -2.55
CA ALA A 233 -17.76 23.26 -2.36
C ALA A 233 -16.83 22.28 -1.61
N PRO A 234 -15.53 22.20 -1.98
CA PRO A 234 -14.64 21.22 -1.40
C PRO A 234 -14.47 21.46 0.10
N LEU A 235 -14.29 20.38 0.86
CA LEU A 235 -14.08 20.42 2.30
C LEU A 235 -13.04 19.38 2.66
N ILE A 236 -12.05 19.77 3.46
CA ILE A 236 -10.95 18.88 3.84
C ILE A 236 -10.78 18.85 5.36
N SER A 237 -10.38 17.71 5.88
CA SER A 237 -9.98 17.50 7.26
C SER A 237 -8.64 16.79 7.33
N LEU A 238 -7.83 17.12 8.33
CA LEU A 238 -6.52 16.53 8.53
C LEU A 238 -6.65 15.37 9.52
N LEU A 239 -6.42 14.14 9.06
CA LEU A 239 -6.55 12.92 9.87
C LEU A 239 -5.29 12.64 10.70
N SER A 240 -4.12 12.90 10.09
CA SER A 240 -2.79 12.75 10.67
C SER A 240 -1.81 13.76 10.06
N PRO A 241 -0.92 14.39 10.84
CA PRO A 241 -0.80 14.31 12.30
C PRO A 241 -2.01 14.90 13.04
N ALA A 242 -2.27 14.41 14.25
CA ALA A 242 -3.27 15.01 15.12
C ALA A 242 -2.72 16.32 15.73
N GLY A 243 -3.61 17.28 16.02
CA GLY A 243 -3.19 18.51 16.69
C GLY A 243 -2.50 18.23 18.04
N GLY A 244 -1.30 18.76 18.20
CA GLY A 244 -0.43 18.57 19.36
C GLY A 244 0.38 17.26 19.35
N SER A 245 0.34 16.47 18.28
CA SER A 245 1.12 15.23 18.22
C SER A 245 2.62 15.51 18.07
N GLN A 246 3.42 14.54 18.48
CA GLN A 246 4.84 14.49 18.16
C GLN A 246 5.01 13.74 16.84
N ILE A 247 5.88 14.25 15.97
CA ILE A 247 6.22 13.65 14.67
C ILE A 247 7.74 13.47 14.59
N PHE A 248 8.16 12.38 13.95
CA PHE A 248 9.56 11.99 13.86
C PHE A 248 9.82 11.19 12.59
N GLY A 249 11.03 11.28 12.04
CA GLY A 249 11.43 10.57 10.81
C GLY A 249 10.49 10.82 9.63
N ALA A 250 10.30 9.87 8.72
CA ALA A 250 9.30 10.03 7.66
C ALA A 250 7.88 9.99 8.26
N THR A 251 7.15 11.10 8.19
CA THR A 251 5.79 11.22 8.73
C THR A 251 4.77 11.21 7.60
N THR A 252 3.78 10.30 7.66
CA THR A 252 2.65 10.33 6.72
C THR A 252 1.63 11.38 7.17
N VAL A 253 1.47 12.40 6.34
CA VAL A 253 0.36 13.35 6.42
C VAL A 253 -0.81 12.75 5.64
N TRP A 254 -1.95 12.61 6.30
CA TRP A 254 -3.15 12.01 5.73
C TRP A 254 -4.35 12.93 5.95
N ALA A 255 -5.07 13.22 4.87
CA ALA A 255 -6.23 14.08 4.88
C ALA A 255 -7.44 13.37 4.24
N ALA A 256 -8.63 13.85 4.60
CA ALA A 256 -9.89 13.35 4.07
C ALA A 256 -10.69 14.51 3.48
N GLU A 257 -11.07 14.37 2.22
CA GLU A 257 -12.08 15.22 1.59
C GLU A 257 -13.47 14.74 2.06
N THR A 258 -14.30 15.67 2.52
CA THR A 258 -15.57 15.36 3.19
C THR A 258 -16.77 16.10 2.62
N SER A 259 -16.61 16.87 1.52
CA SER A 259 -17.76 17.53 0.89
C SER A 259 -18.59 16.58 0.05
N GLY A 260 -18.03 15.44 -0.37
CA GLY A 260 -18.65 14.56 -1.36
C GLY A 260 -18.59 15.12 -2.77
N SER A 261 -17.76 16.16 -3.00
CA SER A 261 -17.49 16.69 -4.32
C SER A 261 -16.74 15.65 -5.15
N THR A 262 -17.26 15.37 -6.34
CA THR A 262 -16.63 14.41 -7.28
C THR A 262 -15.60 15.07 -8.19
N ILE A 263 -15.35 16.37 -8.00
CA ILE A 263 -14.58 17.20 -8.93
C ILE A 263 -13.31 17.77 -8.32
N ILE A 264 -12.79 17.08 -7.31
CA ILE A 264 -11.52 17.39 -6.67
C ILE A 264 -10.40 17.20 -7.70
N ASP A 265 -9.54 18.21 -7.81
CA ASP A 265 -8.38 18.24 -8.70
C ASP A 265 -7.18 17.63 -7.97
N TYR A 266 -6.76 18.25 -6.86
CA TYR A 266 -5.67 17.75 -6.03
C TYR A 266 -5.73 18.30 -4.60
N VAL A 267 -4.93 17.69 -3.72
CA VAL A 267 -4.62 18.23 -2.38
C VAL A 267 -3.15 18.60 -2.32
N THR A 268 -2.86 19.84 -1.93
CA THR A 268 -1.51 20.29 -1.58
C THR A 268 -1.26 20.09 -0.09
N PHE A 269 -0.06 19.60 0.25
CA PHE A 269 0.42 19.53 1.62
C PHE A 269 1.57 20.51 1.85
N GLU A 270 1.45 21.27 2.92
CA GLU A 270 2.32 22.39 3.24
C GLU A 270 2.67 22.40 4.73
N TYR A 271 3.79 23.02 5.10
CA TYR A 271 4.17 23.24 6.49
C TYR A 271 4.67 24.67 6.73
N ALA A 272 4.59 25.14 7.97
CA ALA A 272 5.13 26.43 8.41
C ALA A 272 5.69 26.35 9.84
N ASN A 273 6.80 27.04 10.11
CA ASN A 273 7.34 27.26 11.45
C ASN A 273 7.34 28.77 11.74
N GLY A 274 6.18 29.30 12.14
CA GLY A 274 6.00 30.73 12.47
C GLY A 274 6.02 31.72 11.30
N GLY A 275 5.96 31.24 10.05
CA GLY A 275 6.09 32.08 8.84
C GLY A 275 5.22 31.63 7.67
N ALA A 276 5.70 31.88 6.44
CA ALA A 276 5.02 31.45 5.22
C ALA A 276 5.00 29.91 5.10
N TYR A 277 3.96 29.39 4.45
CA TYR A 277 3.84 27.97 4.17
C TYR A 277 4.80 27.56 3.05
N THR A 278 5.45 26.42 3.24
CA THR A 278 6.29 25.74 2.25
C THR A 278 5.57 24.47 1.82
N GLU A 279 5.32 24.34 0.52
CA GLU A 279 4.75 23.13 -0.08
C GLU A 279 5.81 22.01 -0.09
N PHE A 280 5.43 20.79 0.31
CA PHE A 280 6.30 19.63 0.22
C PHE A 280 5.72 18.50 -0.65
N ALA A 281 4.41 18.48 -0.89
CA ALA A 281 3.77 17.46 -1.73
C ALA A 281 2.44 17.92 -2.31
N ARG A 282 2.02 17.25 -3.40
CA ARG A 282 0.66 17.29 -3.96
C ARG A 282 0.21 15.87 -4.28
N ASP A 283 -1.07 15.61 -4.06
CA ASP A 283 -1.74 14.36 -4.37
C ASP A 283 -2.90 14.64 -5.33
N TYR A 284 -2.85 14.02 -6.52
CA TYR A 284 -3.78 14.24 -7.64
C TYR A 284 -4.73 13.06 -7.87
N ASP A 285 -4.40 11.87 -7.37
CA ASP A 285 -5.20 10.68 -7.64
C ASP A 285 -6.31 10.49 -6.59
N GLY A 286 -6.04 10.86 -5.33
CA GLY A 286 -6.98 10.66 -4.24
C GLY A 286 -7.43 9.21 -4.09
N ASP A 287 -6.56 8.25 -4.42
CA ASP A 287 -6.85 6.81 -4.49
C ASP A 287 -7.28 6.27 -3.12
N SER A 288 -8.58 6.37 -2.83
CA SER A 288 -9.20 6.04 -1.55
C SER A 288 -9.92 4.69 -1.66
N PRO A 289 -9.37 3.62 -1.04
CA PRO A 289 -9.95 2.28 -1.14
C PRO A 289 -11.36 2.24 -0.56
N LEU A 290 -12.33 1.83 -1.37
CA LEU A 290 -13.67 1.49 -0.92
C LEU A 290 -13.74 -0.01 -0.66
N ARG A 291 -13.96 -0.41 0.59
CA ARG A 291 -14.05 -1.82 1.00
C ARG A 291 -15.45 -2.13 1.50
N ASP A 292 -16.00 -3.21 0.98
CA ASP A 292 -17.42 -3.49 1.10
C ASP A 292 -17.71 -4.98 1.36
N GLY A 293 -16.70 -5.86 1.39
CA GLY A 293 -16.92 -7.29 1.65
C GLY A 293 -17.55 -8.05 0.47
N VAL A 294 -17.79 -7.39 -0.67
CA VAL A 294 -18.49 -7.96 -1.83
C VAL A 294 -17.69 -7.79 -3.12
N ASN A 295 -17.30 -6.55 -3.44
CA ASN A 295 -16.62 -6.18 -4.66
C ASN A 295 -15.10 -6.17 -4.48
N ALA A 296 -14.36 -6.19 -5.59
CA ALA A 296 -12.91 -6.04 -5.55
C ALA A 296 -12.52 -4.63 -5.09
N ALA A 297 -11.53 -4.53 -4.20
CA ALA A 297 -10.90 -3.25 -3.84
C ALA A 297 -9.42 -3.26 -4.20
N ALA A 298 -8.98 -2.18 -4.85
CA ALA A 298 -7.56 -1.89 -5.05
C ALA A 298 -6.93 -1.31 -3.77
N PRO A 299 -5.62 -1.50 -3.56
CA PRO A 299 -4.89 -0.75 -2.53
C PRO A 299 -4.88 0.75 -2.88
N GLY A 300 -4.70 1.58 -1.87
CA GLY A 300 -4.68 3.03 -2.00
C GLY A 300 -4.47 3.70 -0.64
N TYR A 301 -4.14 4.98 -0.65
CA TYR A 301 -3.78 5.72 0.56
C TYR A 301 -4.67 6.94 0.83
N GLY A 302 -5.63 7.20 -0.06
CA GLY A 302 -6.37 8.46 -0.15
C GLY A 302 -5.44 9.65 -0.25
N PHE A 303 -5.97 10.85 0.02
CA PHE A 303 -5.17 12.07 0.01
C PHE A 303 -4.09 12.04 1.09
N SER A 304 -2.87 11.68 0.70
CA SER A 304 -1.76 11.50 1.64
C SER A 304 -0.41 11.81 1.03
N ALA A 305 0.54 12.18 1.88
CA ALA A 305 1.91 12.40 1.47
C ALA A 305 2.89 12.01 2.57
N ASN A 306 4.01 11.42 2.18
CA ASN A 306 5.13 11.21 3.08
C ASN A 306 5.95 12.50 3.15
N TRP A 307 6.04 13.06 4.36
CA TRP A 307 6.85 14.22 4.65
C TRP A 307 8.20 13.77 5.22
N ASP A 308 9.27 14.02 4.47
CA ASP A 308 10.63 13.86 4.99
C ASP A 308 11.00 15.09 5.82
N ILE A 309 11.25 14.85 7.10
CA ILE A 309 11.52 15.90 8.09
C ILE A 309 12.94 15.81 8.66
N SER A 310 13.78 14.88 8.17
CA SER A 310 15.13 14.68 8.74
C SER A 310 16.05 15.89 8.58
N GLY A 311 15.76 16.77 7.60
CA GLY A 311 16.50 18.00 7.36
C GLY A 311 15.93 19.24 8.06
N LEU A 312 14.83 19.11 8.80
CA LEU A 312 14.15 20.24 9.44
C LEU A 312 14.63 20.45 10.88
N PRO A 313 14.87 21.70 11.32
CA PRO A 313 15.19 21.97 12.72
C PRO A 313 14.05 21.59 13.65
N GLU A 314 14.38 21.00 14.80
CA GLU A 314 13.45 20.71 15.89
C GLU A 314 12.57 21.93 16.23
N GLY A 315 11.28 21.69 16.50
CA GLY A 315 10.35 22.75 16.88
C GLY A 315 8.89 22.46 16.55
N THR A 316 8.02 23.43 16.78
CA THR A 316 6.59 23.29 16.45
C THR A 316 6.33 23.73 15.02
N TYR A 317 5.71 22.84 14.24
CA TYR A 317 5.31 23.10 12.86
C TYR A 317 3.79 23.09 12.75
N THR A 318 3.25 23.98 11.92
CA THR A 318 1.86 23.96 11.48
C THR A 318 1.81 23.30 10.12
N ILE A 319 1.18 22.14 10.03
CA ILE A 319 0.92 21.40 8.80
C ILE A 319 -0.43 21.88 8.26
N ARG A 320 -0.51 22.06 6.94
CA ARG A 320 -1.73 22.43 6.22
C ARG A 320 -1.96 21.48 5.05
N ALA A 321 -3.20 21.02 4.90
CA ALA A 321 -3.68 20.38 3.69
C ALA A 321 -4.68 21.33 3.01
N THR A 322 -4.47 21.64 1.74
CA THR A 322 -5.33 22.52 0.95
C THR A 322 -5.88 21.73 -0.23
N VAL A 323 -7.20 21.56 -0.29
CA VAL A 323 -7.88 20.91 -1.40
C VAL A 323 -8.24 21.93 -2.47
N TYR A 324 -8.09 21.54 -3.73
CA TYR A 324 -8.45 22.29 -4.92
C TYR A 324 -9.43 21.46 -5.74
N ASP A 325 -10.49 22.09 -6.26
CA ASP A 325 -11.37 21.47 -7.25
C ASP A 325 -11.17 22.06 -8.65
N SER A 326 -11.70 21.40 -9.67
CA SER A 326 -11.61 21.89 -11.07
C SER A 326 -12.20 23.28 -11.31
N LEU A 327 -13.04 23.77 -10.40
CA LEU A 327 -13.64 25.10 -10.49
C LEU A 327 -12.76 26.18 -9.82
N GLY A 328 -11.60 25.79 -9.30
CA GLY A 328 -10.69 26.66 -8.56
C GLY A 328 -11.16 27.01 -7.15
N ARG A 329 -12.20 26.34 -6.63
CA ARG A 329 -12.64 26.49 -5.24
C ARG A 329 -11.68 25.71 -4.35
N THR A 330 -11.43 26.24 -3.15
CA THR A 330 -10.46 25.66 -2.23
C THR A 330 -10.98 25.62 -0.80
N ALA A 331 -10.46 24.67 -0.04
CA ALA A 331 -10.61 24.61 1.41
C ALA A 331 -9.30 24.14 2.04
N SER A 332 -9.05 24.50 3.29
CA SER A 332 -7.84 24.08 3.99
C SER A 332 -8.12 23.61 5.41
N ALA A 333 -7.34 22.65 5.87
CA ALA A 333 -7.30 22.19 7.24
C ALA A 333 -5.87 22.27 7.78
N THR A 334 -5.72 22.63 9.05
CA THR A 334 -4.41 22.76 9.70
C THR A 334 -4.32 21.94 10.98
N ALA A 335 -3.12 21.48 11.28
CA ALA A 335 -2.77 20.84 12.54
C ALA A 335 -1.36 21.27 12.96
N SER A 336 -1.16 21.53 14.26
CA SER A 336 0.18 21.78 14.80
C SER A 336 0.77 20.49 15.35
N ALA A 337 2.04 20.22 15.07
CA ALA A 337 2.77 19.08 15.60
C ALA A 337 4.18 19.51 16.06
N TYR A 338 4.73 18.81 17.04
CA TYR A 338 6.11 19.00 17.48
C TYR A 338 7.02 18.06 16.70
N LEU A 339 7.97 18.64 15.98
CA LEU A 339 8.99 17.93 15.23
C LEU A 339 10.16 17.55 16.13
N GLU A 340 10.43 16.25 16.24
CA GLU A 340 11.65 15.69 16.82
C GLU A 340 12.39 14.85 15.75
N PRO A 341 13.46 15.37 15.11
CA PRO A 341 14.15 14.67 14.04
C PRO A 341 14.98 13.45 14.53
N THR A 342 15.37 13.42 15.80
CA THR A 342 16.18 12.35 16.40
C THR A 342 15.50 11.79 17.65
N PRO A 343 14.34 11.11 17.54
CA PRO A 343 13.59 10.66 18.70
C PRO A 343 14.33 9.58 19.50
N PRO A 344 14.07 9.46 20.82
CA PRO A 344 14.68 8.44 21.67
C PRO A 344 14.02 7.08 21.46
N THR A 345 13.94 6.62 20.22
CA THR A 345 13.41 5.31 19.83
C THR A 345 14.57 4.36 19.54
N PRO A 346 14.90 3.45 20.47
CA PRO A 346 15.88 2.41 20.21
C PRO A 346 15.41 1.51 19.08
N ARG A 347 16.35 0.99 18.28
CA ARG A 347 16.12 -0.12 17.37
C ARG A 347 16.91 -1.32 17.90
N ILE A 348 16.22 -2.43 18.15
CA ILE A 348 16.86 -3.69 18.53
C ILE A 348 17.51 -4.27 17.27
N THR A 349 18.83 -4.43 17.29
CA THR A 349 19.62 -5.02 16.21
C THR A 349 19.79 -6.53 16.41
N SER A 350 19.80 -6.98 17.66
CA SER A 350 19.80 -8.40 18.03
C SER A 350 19.08 -8.57 19.37
N PRO A 351 18.14 -9.51 19.50
CA PRO A 351 17.68 -10.47 18.49
C PRO A 351 16.72 -9.86 17.46
N VAL A 352 16.45 -10.58 16.36
CA VAL A 352 15.48 -10.19 15.33
C VAL A 352 14.10 -10.81 15.57
N ASN A 353 13.07 -10.20 14.98
CA ASN A 353 11.72 -10.75 15.00
C ASN A 353 11.65 -12.17 14.43
N GLY A 354 10.97 -13.07 15.13
CA GLY A 354 10.83 -14.48 14.76
C GLY A 354 12.06 -15.33 15.07
N GLY A 355 13.14 -14.73 15.58
CA GLY A 355 14.36 -15.43 15.93
C GLY A 355 14.26 -16.25 17.22
N ASP A 356 15.13 -17.25 17.33
CA ASP A 356 15.39 -17.94 18.58
C ASP A 356 16.41 -17.17 19.41
N ILE A 357 16.18 -17.10 20.72
CA ILE A 357 17.12 -16.59 21.72
C ILE A 357 17.52 -17.71 22.65
N CYS A 358 18.77 -17.68 23.11
CA CYS A 358 19.27 -18.60 24.12
C CYS A 358 19.96 -17.84 25.26
N PRO A 359 19.20 -17.39 26.26
CA PRO A 359 19.75 -16.71 27.44
C PRO A 359 20.69 -17.62 28.27
N PRO A 360 21.76 -17.08 28.89
CA PRO A 360 22.13 -15.67 28.93
C PRO A 360 22.65 -15.15 27.59
N GLN A 361 22.07 -14.04 27.10
CA GLN A 361 22.41 -13.47 25.79
C GLN A 361 22.31 -11.95 25.84
N GLY A 362 23.19 -11.25 25.12
CA GLY A 362 23.11 -9.80 24.93
C GLY A 362 21.97 -9.41 23.99
N ILE A 363 21.15 -8.43 24.41
CA ILE A 363 20.23 -7.69 23.56
C ILE A 363 20.98 -6.43 23.12
N LEU A 364 21.23 -6.32 21.82
CA LEU A 364 21.96 -5.22 21.21
C LEU A 364 20.99 -4.26 20.54
N MET A 365 21.27 -2.97 20.67
CA MET A 365 20.41 -1.90 20.20
C MET A 365 21.24 -0.80 19.54
N ASN A 366 20.59 0.03 18.74
CA ASN A 366 21.13 1.30 18.30
C ASN A 366 20.08 2.41 18.45
N CYS A 367 20.52 3.63 18.73
CA CYS A 367 19.67 4.80 18.69
C CYS A 367 20.45 5.97 18.10
N ALA A 368 19.79 6.79 17.27
CA ALA A 368 20.38 7.95 16.63
C ALA A 368 20.22 9.24 17.46
N ASP A 369 19.46 9.18 18.55
CA ASP A 369 19.23 10.31 19.45
C ASP A 369 20.51 10.71 20.19
N ALA A 370 20.94 11.97 19.99
CA ALA A 370 22.12 12.54 20.62
C ALA A 370 21.92 12.89 22.11
N ASN A 371 20.66 13.01 22.55
CA ASN A 371 20.22 13.43 23.87
C ASN A 371 19.72 12.24 24.72
N MET A 372 19.87 11.01 24.21
CA MET A 372 19.51 9.76 24.89
C MET A 372 20.18 9.66 26.26
N GLN A 373 19.40 9.46 27.32
CA GLN A 373 19.90 9.25 28.68
C GLN A 373 20.05 7.78 29.03
N TYR A 374 19.05 6.96 28.71
CA TYR A 374 19.08 5.55 29.03
C TYR A 374 18.09 4.74 28.18
N ILE A 375 18.36 3.45 28.06
CA ILE A 375 17.45 2.48 27.44
C ILE A 375 17.09 1.41 28.45
N GLN A 376 15.78 1.26 28.68
CA GLN A 376 15.22 0.19 29.50
C GLN A 376 14.71 -0.92 28.60
N VAL A 377 15.11 -2.15 28.89
CA VAL A 377 14.56 -3.32 28.20
C VAL A 377 13.60 -4.04 29.11
N TYR A 378 12.41 -4.29 28.59
CA TYR A 378 11.34 -5.00 29.26
C TYR A 378 11.08 -6.33 28.54
N ARG A 379 10.76 -7.34 29.33
CA ARG A 379 10.28 -8.64 28.86
C ARG A 379 8.80 -8.78 29.19
N ASN A 380 8.05 -9.31 28.24
CA ASN A 380 6.67 -9.73 28.44
C ASN A 380 6.46 -11.10 27.80
N ASN A 381 5.67 -11.96 28.44
CA ASN A 381 5.41 -13.30 27.93
C ASN A 381 4.39 -13.21 26.78
N ALA A 382 4.69 -13.87 25.67
CA ALA A 382 3.75 -14.12 24.60
C ALA A 382 3.28 -15.58 24.65
N THR A 383 2.08 -15.81 24.13
CA THR A 383 1.44 -17.12 24.15
C THR A 383 1.43 -17.73 22.75
N MET A 384 1.54 -19.06 22.66
CA MET A 384 1.40 -19.76 21.38
C MET A 384 -0.01 -19.58 20.81
N THR A 385 -1.02 -19.47 21.66
CA THR A 385 -2.39 -19.17 21.28
C THR A 385 -2.84 -17.96 22.07
N TYR A 386 -2.98 -16.84 21.37
CA TYR A 386 -3.45 -15.58 21.93
C TYR A 386 -4.85 -15.25 21.41
N SER A 387 -5.72 -14.79 22.30
CA SER A 387 -7.02 -14.21 21.95
C SER A 387 -7.22 -12.90 22.71
N ALA A 388 -7.60 -11.86 21.98
CA ALA A 388 -7.96 -10.56 22.49
C ALA A 388 -9.35 -10.57 23.14
N GLY A 389 -10.17 -11.58 22.84
CA GLY A 389 -11.54 -11.71 23.32
C GLY A 389 -12.56 -11.02 22.41
N LEU A 390 -12.39 -11.07 21.09
CA LEU A 390 -13.39 -10.54 20.16
C LEU A 390 -14.66 -11.40 20.15
N VAL A 391 -15.73 -10.81 19.63
CA VAL A 391 -16.97 -11.51 19.29
C VAL A 391 -17.07 -11.62 17.77
N ALA A 392 -17.71 -12.68 17.29
CA ALA A 392 -18.08 -12.79 15.88
C ALA A 392 -19.31 -11.92 15.59
N LEU A 393 -19.31 -11.23 14.45
CA LEU A 393 -20.44 -10.43 14.00
C LEU A 393 -20.55 -10.51 12.48
N ALA A 394 -21.69 -11.00 12.00
CA ALA A 394 -21.93 -11.16 10.57
C ALA A 394 -22.45 -9.87 9.96
N GLU A 395 -21.88 -9.40 8.85
CA GLU A 395 -22.34 -8.17 8.19
C GLU A 395 -23.78 -8.27 7.69
N HIS A 396 -24.17 -9.44 7.16
CA HIS A 396 -25.52 -9.72 6.68
C HIS A 396 -26.59 -9.75 7.78
N SER A 397 -26.19 -9.65 9.05
CA SER A 397 -27.11 -9.50 10.19
C SER A 397 -27.30 -8.04 10.63
N LEU A 398 -26.68 -7.10 9.93
CA LEU A 398 -26.73 -5.66 10.17
C LEU A 398 -27.62 -4.98 9.12
N GLY A 399 -27.89 -3.69 9.30
CA GLY A 399 -28.74 -2.89 8.40
C GLY A 399 -30.23 -2.90 8.75
N ASP A 400 -30.68 -3.75 9.68
CA ASP A 400 -32.10 -3.93 10.05
C ASP A 400 -32.42 -3.61 11.51
N ALA A 401 -32.41 -2.32 11.88
CA ALA A 401 -32.66 -1.89 13.26
C ALA A 401 -34.05 -1.27 13.50
N ASN A 402 -34.80 -0.88 12.46
CA ASN A 402 -36.05 -0.14 12.60
C ASN A 402 -37.25 -0.68 11.78
N GLY A 403 -37.06 -1.74 10.99
CA GLY A 403 -38.13 -2.39 10.22
C GLY A 403 -38.83 -1.49 9.20
N VAL A 404 -38.16 -0.44 8.71
CA VAL A 404 -38.69 0.49 7.69
C VAL A 404 -38.32 -0.02 6.29
N PRO A 405 -39.27 -0.42 5.43
CA PRO A 405 -38.93 -0.85 4.08
C PRO A 405 -38.30 0.30 3.26
N GLY A 406 -37.09 0.12 2.71
CA GLY A 406 -36.41 1.13 1.89
C GLY A 406 -35.46 2.07 2.63
N ASP A 407 -34.90 1.64 3.77
CA ASP A 407 -33.78 2.34 4.44
C ASP A 407 -32.53 1.50 4.81
N GLY A 408 -32.50 0.19 4.52
CA GLY A 408 -31.34 -0.66 4.74
C GLY A 408 -31.58 -2.15 5.03
N ASN A 409 -32.82 -2.62 5.18
CA ASN A 409 -33.11 -3.87 5.90
C ASN A 409 -33.56 -5.08 5.04
N TYR A 410 -33.11 -6.29 5.36
CA TYR A 410 -33.51 -7.52 4.62
C TYR A 410 -34.96 -7.91 5.00
N ALA A 411 -35.85 -8.41 4.14
CA ALA A 411 -35.68 -9.17 2.91
C ALA A 411 -36.65 -8.69 1.80
N ALA A 412 -36.15 -8.70 0.56
CA ALA A 412 -36.86 -8.49 -0.71
C ALA A 412 -37.09 -7.05 -1.19
N ALA A 413 -36.05 -6.21 -1.31
CA ALA A 413 -36.04 -5.05 -2.24
C ALA A 413 -34.67 -4.35 -2.46
N GLY A 414 -33.51 -4.99 -2.22
CA GLY A 414 -32.21 -4.40 -2.57
C GLY A 414 -31.67 -3.35 -1.59
N GLU A 415 -31.38 -3.74 -0.34
CA GLU A 415 -30.73 -2.89 0.68
C GLU A 415 -29.68 -3.65 1.55
N PHE A 416 -28.81 -2.87 2.23
CA PHE A 416 -27.38 -3.06 2.53
C PHE A 416 -26.99 -3.95 3.74
N GLY A 417 -27.26 -5.27 3.73
CA GLY A 417 -26.59 -6.22 4.64
C GLY A 417 -25.21 -6.67 4.14
N ASP A 418 -25.12 -6.90 2.83
CA ASP A 418 -23.87 -6.92 2.10
C ASP A 418 -23.29 -5.48 2.16
N TYR A 419 -21.97 -5.23 2.16
CA TYR A 419 -21.37 -3.88 2.31
C TYR A 419 -21.05 -3.37 3.73
N TYR A 420 -21.38 -4.13 4.78
CA TYR A 420 -21.25 -3.70 6.18
C TYR A 420 -19.97 -4.17 6.92
N CYS A 421 -18.99 -4.76 6.23
CA CYS A 421 -17.75 -5.23 6.86
C CYS A 421 -17.02 -4.15 7.71
N GLY A 422 -17.02 -2.88 7.27
CA GLY A 422 -16.44 -1.75 8.03
C GLY A 422 -17.17 -1.51 9.36
N PRO A 423 -18.48 -1.19 9.34
CA PRO A 423 -19.29 -1.05 10.55
C PRO A 423 -19.26 -2.27 11.48
N ALA A 424 -19.27 -3.47 10.92
CA ALA A 424 -19.17 -4.72 11.69
C ALA A 424 -17.84 -4.79 12.45
N ALA A 425 -16.70 -4.58 11.78
CA ALA A 425 -15.38 -4.58 12.41
C ALA A 425 -15.26 -3.49 13.50
N GLY A 426 -15.79 -2.29 13.23
CA GLY A 426 -15.84 -1.21 14.22
C GLY A 426 -16.68 -1.53 15.45
N ALA A 427 -17.84 -2.17 15.27
CA ALA A 427 -18.71 -2.58 16.37
C ALA A 427 -18.09 -3.71 17.21
N VAL A 428 -17.37 -4.64 16.58
CA VAL A 428 -16.58 -5.67 17.27
C VAL A 428 -15.49 -5.04 18.15
N LEU A 429 -14.78 -3.99 17.68
CA LEU A 429 -13.83 -3.24 18.50
C LEU A 429 -14.49 -2.50 19.67
N ALA A 430 -15.64 -1.86 19.45
CA ALA A 430 -16.39 -1.23 20.53
C ALA A 430 -16.81 -2.26 21.59
N LYS A 431 -17.26 -3.44 21.16
CA LYS A 431 -17.62 -4.55 22.06
C LYS A 431 -16.43 -5.08 22.84
N LEU A 432 -15.27 -5.23 22.20
CA LEU A 432 -14.02 -5.61 22.88
C LEU A 432 -13.73 -4.67 24.06
N TRP A 433 -13.80 -3.35 23.83
CA TRP A 433 -13.48 -2.38 24.87
C TRP A 433 -14.55 -2.28 25.95
N TYR A 434 -15.82 -2.45 25.57
CA TYR A 434 -16.91 -2.58 26.54
C TYR A 434 -16.68 -3.77 27.50
N ASP A 435 -16.31 -4.94 26.96
CA ASP A 435 -16.02 -6.15 27.75
C ASP A 435 -14.79 -5.98 28.64
N ARG A 436 -13.86 -5.09 28.26
CA ARG A 436 -12.71 -4.67 29.07
C ARG A 436 -13.03 -3.58 30.10
N GLY A 437 -14.31 -3.22 30.27
CA GLY A 437 -14.78 -2.29 31.30
C GLY A 437 -14.94 -0.84 30.83
N TYR A 438 -14.61 -0.50 29.59
CA TYR A 438 -14.78 0.85 29.04
C TYR A 438 -16.20 1.04 28.51
N THR A 439 -17.17 1.03 29.43
CA THR A 439 -18.59 0.85 29.09
C THR A 439 -19.23 2.00 28.30
N ASN A 440 -18.67 3.21 28.33
CA ASN A 440 -19.25 4.38 27.64
C ASN A 440 -19.28 4.20 26.12
N ILE A 441 -18.34 3.42 25.57
CA ILE A 441 -18.24 3.19 24.13
C ILE A 441 -19.48 2.52 23.54
N MET A 442 -20.28 1.83 24.35
CA MET A 442 -21.56 1.24 23.92
C MET A 442 -22.77 1.89 24.60
N LYS A 443 -22.66 3.11 25.15
CA LYS A 443 -23.80 3.80 25.77
C LYS A 443 -24.30 4.98 24.93
N SER A 444 -25.58 5.27 25.07
CA SER A 444 -26.20 6.54 24.68
C SER A 444 -26.92 7.11 25.90
N GLY A 445 -26.34 8.14 26.51
CA GLY A 445 -26.72 8.56 27.86
C GLY A 445 -26.56 7.42 28.87
N THR A 446 -27.66 7.01 29.49
CA THR A 446 -27.69 5.89 30.44
C THR A 446 -28.04 4.54 29.79
N THR A 447 -28.43 4.54 28.52
CA THR A 447 -28.92 3.34 27.82
C THR A 447 -27.76 2.57 27.19
N LEU A 448 -27.70 1.26 27.43
CA LEU A 448 -26.78 0.35 26.75
C LEU A 448 -27.27 0.07 25.33
N LEU A 449 -26.40 0.23 24.34
CA LEU A 449 -26.65 -0.09 22.94
C LEU A 449 -26.34 -1.56 22.68
N SER A 450 -27.15 -2.21 21.83
CA SER A 450 -26.77 -3.50 21.24
C SER A 450 -25.60 -3.32 20.28
N ILE A 451 -24.84 -4.38 20.01
CA ILE A 451 -23.73 -4.33 19.04
C ILE A 451 -24.24 -3.94 17.63
N THR A 452 -25.44 -4.36 17.25
CA THR A 452 -26.10 -3.95 16.01
C THR A 452 -26.36 -2.45 15.97
N ASN A 453 -26.88 -1.85 17.05
CA ASN A 453 -27.09 -0.39 17.12
C ASN A 453 -25.78 0.40 17.08
N VAL A 454 -24.70 -0.18 17.63
CA VAL A 454 -23.35 0.39 17.46
C VAL A 454 -22.95 0.37 16.00
N ALA A 455 -23.10 -0.77 15.31
CA ALA A 455 -22.80 -0.88 13.90
C ALA A 455 -23.61 0.11 13.05
N GLU A 456 -24.91 0.29 13.32
CA GLU A 456 -25.72 1.29 12.57
C GLU A 456 -25.24 2.73 12.77
N THR A 457 -24.85 3.07 14.00
CA THR A 457 -24.28 4.39 14.27
C THR A 457 -22.98 4.59 13.50
N LEU A 458 -22.13 3.56 13.47
CA LEU A 458 -20.88 3.58 12.73
C LEU A 458 -21.10 3.65 11.22
N ALA A 459 -22.04 2.88 10.66
CA ALA A 459 -22.40 2.91 9.24
C ALA A 459 -22.80 4.32 8.76
N THR A 460 -23.47 5.09 9.63
CA THR A 460 -23.77 6.50 9.36
C THR A 460 -22.50 7.36 9.35
N LEU A 461 -21.64 7.22 10.36
CA LEU A 461 -20.39 7.99 10.47
C LEU A 461 -19.36 7.63 9.39
N PHE A 462 -19.42 6.40 8.88
CA PHE A 462 -18.54 5.85 7.85
C PHE A 462 -19.04 6.13 6.43
N SER A 463 -20.25 6.73 6.30
CA SER A 463 -20.96 6.90 5.02
C SER A 463 -21.19 5.57 4.29
N THR A 464 -21.25 4.45 5.02
CA THR A 464 -21.31 3.09 4.44
C THR A 464 -22.52 2.92 3.55
N ARG A 465 -23.68 3.40 3.99
CA ARG A 465 -24.94 3.32 3.24
C ARG A 465 -24.93 4.18 1.98
N ALA A 466 -24.32 5.35 2.03
CA ALA A 466 -24.27 6.27 0.90
C ALA A 466 -23.31 5.77 -0.20
N LEU A 467 -22.26 5.03 0.19
CA LEU A 467 -21.20 4.58 -0.71
C LEU A 467 -21.27 3.09 -1.05
N HIS A 468 -22.18 2.33 -0.44
CA HIS A 468 -22.24 0.88 -0.53
C HIS A 468 -20.90 0.23 -0.14
N GLY A 469 -20.32 0.69 0.97
CA GLY A 469 -19.00 0.31 1.42
C GLY A 469 -18.33 1.41 2.22
N THR A 470 -17.20 1.13 2.84
CA THR A 470 -16.50 2.08 3.71
C THR A 470 -15.13 2.41 3.15
N ARG A 471 -14.79 3.71 3.13
CA ARG A 471 -13.44 4.20 2.81
C ARG A 471 -12.55 4.19 4.04
N ASP A 472 -11.24 3.97 3.85
CA ASP A 472 -10.26 3.94 4.95
C ASP A 472 -10.30 5.22 5.81
N GLU A 473 -10.44 6.38 5.16
CA GLU A 473 -10.56 7.70 5.81
C GLU A 473 -11.81 7.77 6.69
N ALA A 474 -12.93 7.29 6.17
CA ALA A 474 -14.23 7.34 6.83
C ALA A 474 -14.28 6.38 8.03
N LEU A 475 -13.65 5.20 7.92
CA LEU A 475 -13.50 4.28 9.04
C LEU A 475 -12.66 4.91 10.15
N PHE A 476 -11.49 5.48 9.82
CA PHE A 476 -10.59 6.09 10.81
C PHE A 476 -11.24 7.31 11.49
N ALA A 477 -11.74 8.26 10.69
CA ALA A 477 -12.37 9.48 11.19
C ALA A 477 -13.67 9.19 11.95
N GLY A 478 -14.47 8.25 11.45
CA GLY A 478 -15.74 7.85 12.06
C GLY A 478 -15.54 7.17 13.41
N LEU A 479 -14.53 6.30 13.55
CA LEU A 479 -14.20 5.67 14.84
C LEU A 479 -13.78 6.70 15.88
N LYS A 480 -12.92 7.65 15.49
CA LYS A 480 -12.52 8.79 16.34
C LYS A 480 -13.73 9.59 16.79
N THR A 481 -14.62 9.93 15.86
CA THR A 481 -15.84 10.71 16.14
C THR A 481 -16.79 9.94 17.06
N TYR A 482 -16.98 8.66 16.79
CA TYR A 482 -17.83 7.78 17.58
C TYR A 482 -17.37 7.70 19.04
N ALA A 483 -16.07 7.50 19.27
CA ALA A 483 -15.47 7.42 20.60
C ALA A 483 -15.41 8.78 21.30
N ALA A 484 -15.14 9.87 20.57
CA ALA A 484 -15.15 11.22 21.12
C ALA A 484 -16.53 11.59 21.70
N ASN A 485 -17.61 11.20 21.00
CA ASN A 485 -18.99 11.39 21.45
C ASN A 485 -19.40 10.47 22.61
N ARG A 486 -18.51 9.55 23.04
CA ARG A 486 -18.77 8.52 24.06
C ARG A 486 -17.68 8.46 25.10
N GLY A 487 -17.37 9.62 25.68
CA GLY A 487 -16.43 9.76 26.79
C GLY A 487 -14.99 10.08 26.37
N ASN A 488 -14.66 9.98 25.08
CA ASN A 488 -13.33 10.30 24.55
C ASN A 488 -12.20 9.57 25.30
N GLU A 489 -12.41 8.30 25.63
CA GLU A 489 -11.51 7.48 26.46
C GLU A 489 -10.41 6.79 25.65
N PHE A 490 -10.35 6.99 24.33
CA PHE A 490 -9.52 6.22 23.41
C PHE A 490 -8.61 7.08 22.54
N ASN A 491 -7.43 6.55 22.26
CA ASN A 491 -6.52 7.00 21.23
C ASN A 491 -6.64 6.09 20.01
N PHE A 492 -6.37 6.66 18.84
CA PHE A 492 -6.42 5.97 17.55
C PHE A 492 -5.12 6.20 16.82
N ASP A 493 -4.67 5.17 16.14
CA ASP A 493 -3.39 5.14 15.44
C ASP A 493 -3.51 4.20 14.24
N PHE A 494 -2.70 4.41 13.20
CA PHE A 494 -2.75 3.61 11.99
C PHE A 494 -1.35 3.31 11.46
N GLN A 495 -1.21 2.21 10.74
CA GLN A 495 0.02 1.89 10.02
C GLN A 495 -0.35 1.38 8.63
N ARG A 496 0.27 1.96 7.60
CA ARG A 496 0.17 1.48 6.21
C ARG A 496 1.14 0.31 6.00
N VAL A 497 0.73 -0.66 5.18
CA VAL A 497 1.50 -1.86 4.83
C VAL A 497 2.12 -2.54 6.07
N PRO A 498 1.32 -2.86 7.11
CA PRO A 498 1.85 -3.35 8.37
C PRO A 498 2.49 -4.73 8.22
N SER A 499 3.48 -5.01 9.07
CA SER A 499 4.05 -6.35 9.19
C SER A 499 3.26 -7.22 10.17
N TYR A 500 3.33 -8.54 10.01
CA TYR A 500 2.81 -9.47 11.03
C TYR A 500 3.37 -9.17 12.43
N TRP A 501 4.65 -8.80 12.51
CA TRP A 501 5.31 -8.48 13.78
C TRP A 501 4.74 -7.22 14.42
N SER A 502 4.50 -6.18 13.62
CA SER A 502 3.83 -4.94 14.06
C SER A 502 2.41 -5.23 14.53
N LEU A 503 1.67 -6.04 13.76
CA LEU A 503 0.31 -6.46 14.08
C LEU A 503 0.26 -7.20 15.44
N ARG A 504 1.15 -8.17 15.63
CA ARG A 504 1.23 -8.95 16.87
C ARG A 504 1.72 -8.14 18.07
N THR A 505 2.63 -7.20 17.84
CA THR A 505 3.04 -6.22 18.87
C THR A 505 1.86 -5.37 19.32
N TRP A 506 1.07 -4.81 18.39
CA TRP A 506 -0.09 -3.97 18.74
C TRP A 506 -1.14 -4.76 19.53
N ILE A 507 -1.44 -5.98 19.12
CA ILE A 507 -2.56 -6.75 19.67
C ILE A 507 -2.22 -7.46 20.98
N GLU A 508 -1.05 -8.11 21.05
CA GLU A 508 -0.67 -8.96 22.18
C GLU A 508 0.16 -8.18 23.21
N ASP A 509 1.22 -7.47 22.80
CA ASP A 509 2.07 -6.74 23.74
C ASP A 509 1.46 -5.40 24.16
N GLU A 510 0.85 -4.66 23.24
CA GLU A 510 0.26 -3.33 23.50
C GLU A 510 -1.24 -3.36 23.76
N ARG A 511 -1.86 -4.55 23.73
CA ARG A 511 -3.27 -4.79 24.07
C ARG A 511 -4.26 -3.90 23.30
N ARG A 512 -3.90 -3.44 22.10
CA ARG A 512 -4.76 -2.62 21.23
C ARG A 512 -5.88 -3.46 20.60
N GLY A 513 -7.03 -2.85 20.34
CA GLY A 513 -8.01 -3.39 19.39
C GLY A 513 -7.59 -2.99 17.98
N VAL A 514 -7.60 -3.90 17.01
CA VAL A 514 -7.08 -3.64 15.65
C VAL A 514 -8.04 -4.12 14.58
N ILE A 515 -8.25 -3.27 13.57
CA ILE A 515 -8.93 -3.57 12.31
C ILE A 515 -7.90 -3.55 11.19
N LEU A 516 -7.98 -4.52 10.29
CA LEU A 516 -7.22 -4.55 9.04
C LEU A 516 -8.10 -4.15 7.87
N GLY A 517 -7.60 -3.29 6.99
CA GLY A 517 -8.14 -3.07 5.65
C GLY A 517 -7.41 -3.94 4.63
N LEU A 518 -8.16 -4.82 3.96
CA LEU A 518 -7.64 -5.84 3.05
C LEU A 518 -8.06 -5.55 1.61
N SER A 519 -7.11 -5.43 0.68
CA SER A 519 -7.41 -5.32 -0.76
C SER A 519 -7.59 -6.72 -1.36
N GLY A 520 -8.11 -6.81 -2.58
CA GLY A 520 -8.40 -8.07 -3.25
C GLY A 520 -9.89 -8.24 -3.55
N THR A 521 -10.32 -9.48 -3.79
CA THR A 521 -11.72 -9.79 -4.16
C THR A 521 -12.33 -10.80 -3.18
N PRO A 522 -13.22 -10.35 -2.27
CA PRO A 522 -13.63 -8.97 -2.06
C PRO A 522 -12.57 -8.13 -1.32
N GLY A 523 -12.68 -6.81 -1.40
CA GLY A 523 -11.99 -5.90 -0.49
C GLY A 523 -12.80 -5.75 0.79
N LEU A 524 -12.20 -5.94 1.95
CA LEU A 524 -12.94 -6.02 3.21
C LEU A 524 -12.17 -5.48 4.42
N TYR A 525 -12.90 -5.20 5.50
CA TYR A 525 -12.34 -4.98 6.83
C TYR A 525 -12.51 -6.21 7.70
N VAL A 526 -11.49 -6.55 8.48
CA VAL A 526 -11.56 -7.62 9.50
C VAL A 526 -11.02 -7.11 10.82
N ALA A 527 -11.63 -7.50 11.94
CA ALA A 527 -11.09 -7.25 13.27
C ALA A 527 -10.19 -8.42 13.69
N VAL A 528 -9.04 -8.15 14.27
CA VAL A 528 -8.07 -9.22 14.60
C VAL A 528 -8.28 -9.70 16.03
N ASN A 529 -8.61 -10.98 16.16
CA ASN A 529 -8.83 -11.64 17.43
C ASN A 529 -7.52 -12.09 18.08
N GLY A 530 -6.51 -12.51 17.32
CA GLY A 530 -5.23 -12.91 17.91
C GLY A 530 -4.38 -13.77 17.01
N PHE A 531 -3.70 -14.76 17.60
CA PHE A 531 -2.66 -15.56 16.94
C PHE A 531 -2.68 -17.00 17.40
N SER A 532 -2.30 -17.93 16.53
CA SER A 532 -2.19 -19.35 16.87
C SER A 532 -0.92 -19.97 16.30
N GLY A 533 -0.26 -20.77 17.14
CA GLY A 533 1.00 -21.43 16.82
C GLY A 533 2.20 -20.48 16.77
N TRP A 534 3.28 -21.02 16.19
CA TRP A 534 4.48 -20.28 15.83
C TRP A 534 4.60 -20.25 14.29
N ILE A 535 5.82 -20.09 13.77
CA ILE A 535 6.12 -20.20 12.34
C ILE A 535 5.82 -21.65 11.90
N GLN A 536 4.96 -21.80 10.91
CA GLN A 536 4.61 -23.09 10.30
C GLN A 536 5.79 -23.62 9.46
N PRO A 537 5.84 -24.94 9.15
CA PRO A 537 6.92 -25.51 8.36
C PRO A 537 7.12 -24.87 6.97
N ASP A 538 6.06 -24.30 6.39
CA ASP A 538 6.08 -23.57 5.11
C ASP A 538 6.44 -22.07 5.27
N SER A 539 6.88 -21.65 6.47
CA SER A 539 7.14 -20.27 6.86
C SER A 539 5.91 -19.37 6.94
N SER A 540 4.69 -19.91 6.84
CA SER A 540 3.49 -19.13 7.09
C SER A 540 3.29 -18.88 8.59
N LEU A 541 2.52 -17.85 8.91
CA LEU A 541 2.07 -17.51 10.25
C LEU A 541 0.55 -17.63 10.31
N THR A 542 -0.03 -17.59 11.50
CA THR A 542 -1.49 -17.67 11.67
C THR A 542 -2.02 -16.48 12.45
N VAL A 543 -3.09 -15.89 11.93
CA VAL A 543 -3.78 -14.76 12.54
C VAL A 543 -5.24 -15.15 12.73
N SER A 544 -5.73 -15.10 13.96
CA SER A 544 -7.14 -15.31 14.29
C SER A 544 -7.90 -14.01 14.04
N ILE A 545 -8.96 -14.05 13.25
CA ILE A 545 -9.76 -12.88 12.86
C ILE A 545 -11.24 -13.10 13.16
N SER A 546 -11.96 -12.02 13.45
CA SER A 546 -13.41 -11.96 13.33
C SER A 546 -13.74 -11.54 11.91
N ASP A 547 -14.19 -12.51 11.11
CA ASP A 547 -14.53 -12.30 9.70
C ASP A 547 -16.02 -11.92 9.58
N PRO A 548 -16.33 -10.71 9.09
CA PRO A 548 -17.70 -10.24 8.94
C PRO A 548 -18.48 -10.96 7.84
N ILE A 549 -17.81 -11.53 6.83
CA ILE A 549 -18.48 -12.22 5.72
C ILE A 549 -19.06 -13.54 6.22
N SER A 550 -18.22 -14.38 6.85
CA SER A 550 -18.68 -15.65 7.43
C SER A 550 -19.45 -15.48 8.74
N GLY A 551 -19.27 -14.35 9.44
CA GLY A 551 -19.83 -14.15 10.77
C GLY A 551 -19.21 -15.04 11.84
N THR A 552 -17.95 -15.47 11.64
CA THR A 552 -17.23 -16.38 12.55
C THR A 552 -15.87 -15.83 12.95
N ILE A 553 -15.33 -16.35 14.06
CA ILE A 553 -13.92 -16.20 14.39
C ILE A 553 -13.18 -17.45 13.92
N HIS A 554 -12.17 -17.29 13.08
CA HIS A 554 -11.36 -18.38 12.60
C HIS A 554 -9.91 -17.94 12.36
N ASP A 555 -9.05 -18.95 12.16
CA ASP A 555 -7.64 -18.77 11.91
C ASP A 555 -7.38 -18.64 10.40
N ALA A 556 -6.68 -17.57 10.02
CA ALA A 556 -6.28 -17.26 8.66
C ALA A 556 -4.75 -17.32 8.52
N LEU A 557 -4.28 -17.90 7.42
CA LEU A 557 -2.84 -17.96 7.12
C LEU A 557 -2.33 -16.57 6.72
N CYS A 558 -1.14 -16.21 7.21
CA CYS A 558 -0.48 -14.96 6.92
C CYS A 558 0.93 -15.22 6.38
N ARG A 559 1.31 -14.53 5.30
CA ARG A 559 2.64 -14.64 4.72
C ARG A 559 3.11 -13.33 4.10
N TYR A 560 4.42 -13.17 3.99
CA TYR A 560 5.03 -12.07 3.24
C TYR A 560 5.24 -12.51 1.79
N GLN A 561 4.69 -11.75 0.83
CA GLN A 561 4.82 -12.07 -0.59
C GLN A 561 4.70 -10.80 -1.44
N LEU A 562 5.64 -10.61 -2.39
CA LEU A 562 5.64 -9.47 -3.33
C LEU A 562 5.56 -8.11 -2.63
N GLY A 563 6.43 -7.87 -1.64
CA GLY A 563 6.55 -6.56 -0.99
C GLY A 563 5.51 -6.26 0.10
N SER A 564 4.48 -7.10 0.27
CA SER A 564 3.40 -6.89 1.25
C SER A 564 3.12 -8.14 2.07
N TRP A 565 2.59 -7.94 3.28
CA TRP A 565 1.99 -9.02 4.06
C TRP A 565 0.59 -9.29 3.54
N LYS A 566 0.25 -10.58 3.43
CA LYS A 566 -1.04 -11.04 2.94
C LYS A 566 -1.71 -11.96 3.95
N LEU A 567 -3.03 -11.88 4.01
CA LEU A 567 -3.88 -12.75 4.81
C LEU A 567 -4.76 -13.59 3.89
N GLN A 568 -4.90 -14.88 4.18
CA GLN A 568 -5.75 -15.77 3.41
C GLN A 568 -7.18 -15.73 3.95
N ILE A 569 -8.13 -15.26 3.13
CA ILE A 569 -9.56 -15.25 3.43
C ILE A 569 -10.25 -16.17 2.42
N GLY A 570 -10.93 -17.21 2.90
CA GLY A 570 -11.42 -18.28 2.03
C GLY A 570 -10.28 -18.94 1.25
N SER A 571 -10.33 -18.89 -0.09
CA SER A 571 -9.26 -19.39 -0.96
C SER A 571 -8.27 -18.32 -1.43
N GLU A 572 -8.54 -17.04 -1.19
CA GLU A 572 -7.83 -15.92 -1.80
C GLU A 572 -6.82 -15.27 -0.84
N TRP A 573 -5.75 -14.69 -1.39
CA TRP A 573 -4.72 -13.98 -0.63
C TRP A 573 -4.90 -12.48 -0.76
N HIS A 574 -5.23 -11.83 0.34
CA HIS A 574 -5.52 -10.40 0.41
C HIS A 574 -4.32 -9.64 0.98
N PRO A 575 -3.76 -8.64 0.28
CA PRO A 575 -2.79 -7.73 0.86
C PRO A 575 -3.38 -6.95 2.04
N VAL A 576 -2.58 -6.79 3.10
CA VAL A 576 -2.91 -5.95 4.25
C VAL A 576 -2.43 -4.54 3.96
N ASP A 577 -3.34 -3.66 3.56
CA ASP A 577 -2.99 -2.30 3.12
C ASP A 577 -2.84 -1.35 4.31
N VAL A 578 -3.69 -1.51 5.32
CA VAL A 578 -3.72 -0.65 6.51
C VAL A 578 -4.13 -1.45 7.73
N MET A 579 -3.55 -1.12 8.88
CA MET A 579 -4.12 -1.46 10.18
C MET A 579 -4.47 -0.20 10.95
N ILE A 580 -5.65 -0.19 11.57
CA ILE A 580 -6.17 0.89 12.40
C ILE A 580 -6.39 0.33 13.80
N SER A 581 -5.88 1.04 14.80
CA SER A 581 -5.97 0.63 16.19
C SER A 581 -6.80 1.58 17.03
N MET A 582 -7.37 1.01 18.10
CA MET A 582 -8.07 1.71 19.16
C MET A 582 -7.49 1.24 20.49
N THR A 583 -7.05 2.18 21.31
CA THR A 583 -6.41 1.91 22.61
C THR A 583 -6.94 2.85 23.67
N ALA A 584 -7.33 2.33 24.83
CA ALA A 584 -7.78 3.19 25.91
C ALA A 584 -6.64 4.06 26.47
N LYS A 585 -6.92 5.35 26.69
CA LYS A 585 -5.96 6.35 27.20
C LYS A 585 -5.40 6.00 28.58
N THR A 586 -6.18 5.29 29.39
CA THR A 586 -5.82 4.91 30.77
C THR A 586 -5.24 3.50 30.87
N LEU A 587 -5.08 2.79 29.76
CA LEU A 587 -4.58 1.42 29.77
C LEU A 587 -3.11 1.39 30.21
N ALA A 588 -2.85 0.69 31.31
CA ALA A 588 -1.49 0.45 31.80
C ALA A 588 -1.14 -1.03 31.59
N ILE A 589 0.01 -1.28 30.96
CA ILE A 589 0.51 -2.63 30.70
C ILE A 589 1.76 -2.85 31.54
N SER A 590 1.66 -3.75 32.52
CA SER A 590 2.79 -4.16 33.33
C SER A 590 3.72 -5.06 32.52
N ARG A 591 5.01 -4.72 32.51
CA ARG A 591 6.07 -5.53 31.89
C ARG A 591 7.21 -5.71 32.87
N GLN A 592 7.90 -6.83 32.80
CA GLN A 592 9.03 -7.09 33.67
C GLN A 592 10.27 -6.37 33.13
N LEU A 593 10.89 -5.49 33.93
CA LEU A 593 12.18 -4.91 33.57
C LEU A 593 13.25 -6.02 33.54
N VAL A 594 14.00 -6.09 32.44
CA VAL A 594 15.18 -6.94 32.29
C VAL A 594 16.37 -6.23 32.88
N ASN A 595 16.75 -5.09 32.28
CA ASN A 595 17.81 -4.23 32.76
C ASN A 595 17.71 -2.83 32.11
N THR A 596 18.57 -1.91 32.54
CA THR A 596 18.72 -0.57 31.99
C THR A 596 20.18 -0.36 31.59
N ASP A 597 20.40 0.22 30.42
CA ASP A 597 21.68 0.79 30.00
C ASP A 597 21.62 2.31 30.15
N TYR A 598 22.57 2.90 30.89
CA TYR A 598 22.58 4.32 31.27
C TYR A 598 23.66 5.15 30.54
N SER A 599 24.56 4.52 29.79
CA SER A 599 25.71 5.23 29.22
C SER A 599 25.89 5.00 27.74
N GLY A 600 25.50 3.82 27.22
CA GLY A 600 25.75 3.46 25.83
C GLY A 600 27.23 3.54 25.42
N GLU A 601 28.16 3.59 26.38
CA GLU A 601 29.60 3.80 26.17
C GLU A 601 30.25 2.62 25.45
N ASP A 602 29.73 1.41 25.62
CA ASP A 602 30.09 0.17 24.92
C ASP A 602 29.11 -0.18 23.79
N GLY A 603 28.28 0.78 23.39
CA GLY A 603 27.10 0.58 22.55
C GLY A 603 25.86 0.25 23.39
N TRP A 604 24.67 0.48 22.82
CA TRP A 604 23.44 0.25 23.56
C TRP A 604 23.16 -1.26 23.72
N GLY A 605 23.17 -1.76 24.96
CA GLY A 605 23.00 -3.20 25.20
C GLY A 605 22.62 -3.59 26.62
N VAL A 606 21.91 -4.71 26.74
CA VAL A 606 21.61 -5.32 28.04
C VAL A 606 21.73 -6.83 27.99
N ASN A 607 22.13 -7.45 29.10
CA ASN A 607 22.12 -8.90 29.24
C ASN A 607 20.72 -9.40 29.61
N LEU A 608 20.18 -10.32 28.80
CA LEU A 608 18.96 -11.06 29.07
C LEU A 608 19.29 -12.30 29.90
N PRO A 609 18.84 -12.41 31.16
CA PRO A 609 19.05 -13.61 31.97
C PRO A 609 18.07 -14.73 31.60
N ALA A 610 18.49 -15.98 31.77
CA ALA A 610 17.60 -17.15 31.63
C ALA A 610 16.52 -17.23 32.73
N THR A 611 16.72 -16.53 33.85
CA THR A 611 15.83 -16.58 35.01
C THR A 611 14.39 -16.17 34.67
N GLY A 612 13.44 -17.03 35.03
CA GLY A 612 12.01 -16.81 34.77
C GLY A 612 11.61 -16.93 33.30
N MET A 613 12.46 -17.55 32.47
CA MET A 613 12.11 -17.96 31.10
C MET A 613 11.91 -19.47 31.04
N VAL A 614 11.07 -19.92 30.12
CA VAL A 614 10.71 -21.32 29.91
C VAL A 614 11.02 -21.65 28.46
N GLU A 615 11.78 -22.72 28.25
CA GLU A 615 12.16 -23.18 26.91
C GLU A 615 10.92 -23.43 26.04
N ASN A 616 11.03 -23.09 24.76
CA ASN A 616 9.99 -23.08 23.73
C ASN A 616 8.85 -22.06 23.92
N ASN A 617 8.89 -21.20 24.94
CA ASN A 617 7.94 -20.09 25.06
C ASN A 617 8.35 -18.88 24.24
N LEU A 618 7.35 -18.03 23.96
CA LEU A 618 7.51 -16.79 23.21
C LEU A 618 7.65 -15.61 24.16
N TYR A 619 8.50 -14.64 23.79
CA TYR A 619 8.79 -13.46 24.58
C TYR A 619 8.86 -12.21 23.71
N PHE A 620 8.13 -11.18 24.13
CA PHE A 620 8.35 -9.83 23.66
C PHE A 620 9.51 -9.21 24.43
N LEU A 621 10.48 -8.69 23.70
CA LEU A 621 11.54 -7.84 24.22
C LEU A 621 11.28 -6.44 23.72
N ARG A 622 10.94 -5.53 24.64
CA ARG A 622 10.64 -4.12 24.33
C ARG A 622 11.75 -3.24 24.87
N ALA A 623 12.40 -2.50 23.99
CA ALA A 623 13.36 -1.47 24.35
C ALA A 623 12.66 -0.11 24.37
N THR A 624 12.77 0.61 25.47
CA THR A 624 12.21 1.96 25.66
C THR A 624 13.35 2.91 25.97
N GLY A 625 13.59 3.86 25.06
CA GLY A 625 14.57 4.92 25.25
C GLY A 625 13.93 6.13 25.91
N ARG A 626 14.71 6.86 26.71
CA ARG A 626 14.34 8.18 27.22
C ARG A 626 15.49 9.15 27.05
N ASP A 627 15.18 10.35 26.60
CA ASP A 627 16.15 11.42 26.48
C ASP A 627 16.09 12.39 27.67
N SER A 628 16.99 13.38 27.64
CA SER A 628 17.08 14.44 28.64
C SER A 628 15.97 15.49 28.56
N SER A 629 15.22 15.52 27.47
CA SER A 629 14.07 16.41 27.24
C SER A 629 12.75 15.79 27.74
N GLY A 630 12.78 14.52 28.17
CA GLY A 630 11.61 13.79 28.68
C GLY A 630 10.79 13.11 27.59
N PHE A 631 11.28 13.06 26.35
CA PHE A 631 10.67 12.25 25.28
C PHE A 631 11.01 10.78 25.48
N SER A 632 10.17 9.91 24.92
CA SER A 632 10.38 8.46 24.98
C SER A 632 9.87 7.79 23.72
N GLY A 633 10.67 6.87 23.18
CA GLY A 633 10.28 5.99 22.08
C GLY A 633 10.48 4.54 22.47
N SER A 634 9.77 3.63 21.80
CA SER A 634 9.96 2.20 22.06
C SER A 634 9.86 1.35 20.80
N THR A 635 10.59 0.25 20.80
CA THR A 635 10.50 -0.80 19.79
C THR A 635 10.33 -2.15 20.50
N ALA A 636 9.74 -3.12 19.81
CA ALA A 636 9.62 -4.47 20.33
C ALA A 636 9.98 -5.51 19.26
N VAL A 637 10.58 -6.60 19.72
CA VAL A 637 10.77 -7.82 18.93
C VAL A 637 10.12 -9.01 19.63
N LEU A 638 9.56 -9.92 18.85
CA LEU A 638 9.01 -11.19 19.32
C LEU A 638 10.00 -12.31 19.02
N THR A 639 10.40 -13.04 20.04
CA THR A 639 11.38 -14.13 19.95
C THR A 639 10.88 -15.39 20.64
N ARG A 640 11.48 -16.53 20.31
CA ARG A 640 11.25 -17.80 21.02
C ARG A 640 12.49 -18.15 21.84
N PHE A 641 12.30 -18.57 23.09
CA PHE A 641 13.40 -19.14 23.86
C PHE A 641 13.70 -20.56 23.37
N SER A 642 14.79 -20.74 22.65
CA SER A 642 15.23 -22.03 22.11
C SER A 642 16.74 -22.02 21.90
N CYS A 643 17.43 -22.99 22.47
CA CYS A 643 18.88 -23.16 22.32
C CYS A 643 19.23 -24.19 21.22
N ALA A 644 18.24 -24.95 20.73
CA ALA A 644 18.44 -26.04 19.76
C ALA A 644 18.95 -25.60 18.37
N GLY A 645 18.85 -24.32 18.03
CA GLY A 645 19.26 -23.75 16.75
C GLY A 645 20.58 -22.96 16.76
N THR A 646 21.10 -22.61 17.94
CA THR A 646 22.15 -21.60 18.11
C THR A 646 23.55 -22.22 18.20
N TYR A 647 23.66 -23.45 18.67
CA TYR A 647 24.94 -24.11 18.91
C TYR A 647 25.27 -25.16 17.85
N VAL A 648 26.55 -25.22 17.49
CA VAL A 648 27.07 -26.33 16.69
C VAL A 648 26.90 -27.61 17.52
N ALA A 649 26.50 -28.70 16.88
CA ALA A 649 26.26 -29.95 17.57
C ALA A 649 27.57 -30.45 18.19
N GLY A 650 27.61 -30.55 19.52
CA GLY A 650 28.81 -30.88 20.28
C GLY A 650 29.66 -29.70 20.77
N ASP A 651 29.39 -28.47 20.35
CA ASP A 651 30.08 -27.25 20.82
C ASP A 651 29.47 -26.79 22.17
N TYR A 652 30.03 -27.26 23.28
CA TYR A 652 29.53 -27.08 24.64
C TYR A 652 30.07 -25.81 25.32
N ASN A 653 31.17 -25.24 24.81
CA ASN A 653 31.76 -23.99 25.31
C ASN A 653 31.45 -22.78 24.41
N SER A 654 30.69 -22.97 23.33
CA SER A 654 30.26 -21.96 22.38
C SER A 654 31.41 -21.23 21.66
N ASP A 655 32.57 -21.88 21.48
CA ASP A 655 33.72 -21.30 20.77
C ASP A 655 33.66 -21.45 19.23
N GLY A 656 32.60 -22.11 18.73
CA GLY A 656 32.35 -22.31 17.31
C GLY A 656 33.05 -23.53 16.71
N SER A 657 33.81 -24.28 17.51
CA SER A 657 34.43 -25.55 17.14
C SER A 657 33.81 -26.71 17.93
N THR A 658 34.07 -27.94 17.48
CA THR A 658 33.62 -29.13 18.20
C THR A 658 34.83 -30.00 18.45
N ASP A 659 35.45 -29.83 19.63
CA ASP A 659 36.76 -30.38 19.93
C ASP A 659 36.94 -30.87 21.37
N LEU A 660 38.19 -31.03 21.81
CA LEU A 660 38.55 -31.52 23.14
C LEU A 660 38.18 -30.54 24.26
N ALA A 661 38.11 -29.24 24.00
CA ALA A 661 37.70 -28.24 24.98
C ALA A 661 36.24 -28.45 25.42
N ASP A 662 35.37 -28.82 24.48
CA ASP A 662 33.98 -29.19 24.76
C ASP A 662 33.87 -30.46 25.62
N LEU A 663 34.76 -31.43 25.37
CA LEU A 663 34.81 -32.66 26.17
C LEU A 663 35.13 -32.35 27.63
N PHE A 664 36.01 -31.37 27.90
CA PHE A 664 36.30 -30.94 29.27
C PHE A 664 35.09 -30.30 29.94
N VAL A 665 34.33 -29.45 29.24
CA VAL A 665 33.08 -28.87 29.77
C VAL A 665 32.09 -29.98 30.14
N LEU A 666 31.94 -30.98 29.26
CA LEU A 666 31.03 -32.10 29.48
C LEU A 666 31.46 -32.98 30.68
N ILE A 667 32.76 -33.28 30.80
CA ILE A 667 33.33 -34.05 31.92
C ILE A 667 33.15 -33.30 33.24
N ASP A 668 33.49 -32.02 33.29
CA ASP A 668 33.40 -31.23 34.52
C ASP A 668 31.94 -31.04 34.96
N PHE A 669 31.03 -30.83 34.01
CA PHE A 669 29.60 -30.71 34.30
C PHE A 669 29.00 -32.00 34.86
N ILE A 670 29.17 -33.12 34.16
CA ILE A 670 28.63 -34.43 34.58
C ILE A 670 29.34 -34.95 35.83
N GLY A 671 30.63 -34.62 35.98
CA GLY A 671 31.42 -34.86 37.19
C GLY A 671 31.02 -34.00 38.40
N GLY A 672 30.14 -33.01 38.20
CA GLY A 672 29.61 -32.14 39.26
C GLY A 672 30.58 -31.07 39.74
N THR A 673 31.69 -30.84 39.03
CA THR A 673 32.73 -29.86 39.37
C THR A 673 32.72 -28.61 38.49
N GLY A 674 31.97 -28.63 37.38
CA GLY A 674 31.90 -27.55 36.39
C GLY A 674 30.48 -26.98 36.19
N TYR A 675 30.40 -25.94 35.37
CA TYR A 675 29.15 -25.31 34.95
C TYR A 675 28.45 -26.13 33.86
N ALA A 676 27.13 -25.96 33.71
CA ALA A 676 26.40 -26.54 32.59
C ALA A 676 26.95 -26.03 31.24
N PRO A 677 26.88 -26.82 30.15
CA PRO A 677 27.21 -26.35 28.81
C PRO A 677 26.50 -25.04 28.48
N ASP A 678 27.15 -24.22 27.66
CA ASP A 678 26.54 -22.98 27.18
C ASP A 678 25.26 -23.31 26.42
N GLY A 679 24.15 -22.66 26.75
CA GLY A 679 22.84 -23.03 26.21
C GLY A 679 22.09 -24.14 26.95
N GLY A 680 22.62 -24.59 28.08
CA GLY A 680 21.86 -25.28 29.12
C GLY A 680 22.22 -26.75 29.33
N ALA A 681 21.85 -27.26 30.50
CA ALA A 681 22.19 -28.60 30.97
C ALA A 681 21.74 -29.74 30.04
N ARG A 682 20.64 -29.56 29.30
CA ARG A 682 20.11 -30.58 28.38
C ARG A 682 21.02 -30.85 27.19
N ARG A 683 21.88 -29.90 26.82
CA ARG A 683 22.85 -30.09 25.73
C ARG A 683 23.90 -31.14 26.06
N ALA A 684 24.11 -31.42 27.35
CA ALA A 684 25.03 -32.46 27.78
C ALA A 684 24.53 -33.89 27.47
N ASP A 685 23.30 -34.06 26.98
CA ASP A 685 22.81 -35.32 26.41
C ASP A 685 23.34 -35.48 24.97
N ALA A 686 24.57 -35.96 24.86
CA ALA A 686 25.27 -36.09 23.60
C ALA A 686 24.69 -37.23 22.74
N ASN A 687 24.09 -38.25 23.38
CA ASN A 687 23.65 -39.48 22.73
C ASN A 687 22.13 -39.54 22.42
N CYS A 688 21.36 -38.50 22.80
CA CYS A 688 19.92 -38.37 22.61
C CYS A 688 19.05 -39.40 23.39
N ASP A 689 19.54 -39.92 24.52
CA ASP A 689 18.80 -40.91 25.32
C ASP A 689 17.87 -40.27 26.38
N ASN A 690 17.86 -38.94 26.49
CA ASN A 690 17.18 -38.11 27.49
C ASN A 690 17.76 -38.19 28.92
N TYR A 691 18.95 -38.77 29.10
CA TYR A 691 19.62 -38.86 30.38
C TYR A 691 21.03 -38.27 30.32
N VAL A 692 21.23 -37.09 30.93
CA VAL A 692 22.57 -36.51 31.08
C VAL A 692 23.39 -37.31 32.11
N ASN A 693 24.34 -38.12 31.64
CA ASN A 693 25.15 -39.01 32.47
C ASN A 693 26.49 -39.39 31.79
N VAL A 694 27.28 -40.25 32.44
CA VAL A 694 28.61 -40.65 31.95
C VAL A 694 28.58 -41.25 30.53
N ALA A 695 27.46 -41.82 30.09
CA ALA A 695 27.28 -42.32 28.72
C ALA A 695 27.46 -41.22 27.66
N ASP A 696 27.10 -39.97 27.98
CA ASP A 696 27.27 -38.83 27.08
C ASP A 696 28.73 -38.46 26.86
N ILE A 697 29.54 -38.55 27.93
CA ILE A 697 30.99 -38.36 27.84
C ILE A 697 31.59 -39.38 26.90
N VAL A 698 31.21 -40.65 27.07
CA VAL A 698 31.71 -41.75 26.24
C VAL A 698 31.27 -41.56 24.79
N TYR A 699 30.02 -41.15 24.56
CA TYR A 699 29.51 -40.87 23.22
C TYR A 699 30.26 -39.73 22.55
N TYR A 700 30.45 -38.62 23.26
CA TYR A 700 31.15 -37.44 22.75
C TYR A 700 32.64 -37.75 22.44
N MET A 701 33.31 -38.51 23.31
CA MET A 701 34.66 -39.02 23.02
C MET A 701 34.69 -39.84 21.73
N ASN A 702 33.74 -40.78 21.56
CA ASN A 702 33.67 -41.59 20.35
C ASN A 702 33.42 -40.74 19.10
N TYR A 703 32.65 -39.67 19.21
CA TYR A 703 32.44 -38.72 18.12
C TYR A 703 33.74 -38.00 17.73
N LEU A 704 34.52 -37.49 18.70
CA LEU A 704 35.81 -36.84 18.42
C LEU A 704 36.82 -37.76 17.70
N PHE A 705 36.73 -39.07 17.92
CA PHE A 705 37.55 -40.08 17.24
C PHE A 705 36.93 -40.62 15.94
N GLY A 706 35.80 -40.07 15.48
CA GLY A 706 35.12 -40.47 14.25
C GLY A 706 34.43 -41.84 14.31
N ILE A 707 34.13 -42.32 15.51
CA ILE A 707 33.50 -43.63 15.77
C ILE A 707 31.98 -43.49 15.94
N ALA A 708 31.49 -42.33 16.42
CA ALA A 708 30.07 -42.03 16.59
C ALA A 708 29.57 -40.95 15.62
N ALA A 709 28.25 -40.89 15.42
CA ALA A 709 27.61 -39.83 14.65
C ALA A 709 27.66 -38.49 15.40
N THR A 710 27.39 -37.39 14.69
CA THR A 710 27.31 -36.05 15.28
C THR A 710 26.42 -36.03 16.52
N PRO A 711 26.86 -35.39 17.63
CA PRO A 711 26.07 -35.29 18.86
C PRO A 711 24.75 -34.57 18.64
N CYS A 712 23.87 -34.65 19.63
CA CYS A 712 22.63 -33.89 19.64
C CYS A 712 22.90 -32.41 19.94
N ARG A 713 21.97 -31.53 19.53
CA ARG A 713 22.14 -30.06 19.64
C ARG A 713 21.72 -29.52 21.00
#